data_AF-A0A5C3FIU4-F1
#
_entry.id   AF-A0A5C3FIU4-F1
#
_cell.length_a   1.000
_cell.length_b   1.000
_cell.length_c   1.000
_cell.angle_alpha   90.00
_cell.angle_beta   90.00
_cell.angle_gamma   90.00
#
_symmetry.space_group_name_H-M   'P 1'
#
loop_
_entity.id
_entity.type
_entity.pdbx_description
1 polymer ?
#
loop_
_entity_poly.entity_id
_entity_poly.type
_entity_poly.pdbx_seq_one_letter_code
_entity_poly.pdbx_strand_id
1 'polypeptide(L)'
;MAEASGSGRDRSGMMNKRLTAASLSNRNTNRYSVTALYSMAAEQDVEVEDDLARAQKRLRELKGRISAQSKKNFVLERDVRYLDSRIALLIANRMALDEQSEVASTLEETDSSAVATALDDRKMQQYGNLFFLLQSEPRHIAALCRLVSLAEIDTLLQTVMFTLYGNQYESREEHLLLTMFQSVLSAQFETATEFGSLLRANTPVSRMMTTYTRRGPGQSYLKSVLAERINSLIEHKDLNLEVNPLKVYEQMINQIEEDTGSLPPNLPRGVPAEVAAENADVQAIIAPRLTMLMEIANSFLLTIINSIDEVPYGIRWICKQIRSLTKRKYPDATEFAICSLIGGFFFLRFINPAIVTPQAYMLVDGPPAKHPRRTLTLIAKMLQNLANKPSYAKEQYMMSLNPFVENNKTRMNAFLNALCDVGDFYETLEMDQYMALSKKDLQIQITLNELYNTHSLVAQHLEILAPNDKHHLRILIDELGASPGQVPRKENRTLDLPLFSRWETPIQDLTTAFMSENNVTQNDILYMETKSIFVQLLRSIPTLAEKRPINLPQIAERAATTKDATLVRKGIKVKEMLRELEELKVVDRRDGYSLMTDEVATELTHLGNMREKVMQEMRSLEAVYKTICEHNNYMRSQLDTYKSYLQNVRMTSGSAKDKSAGGVGVISVGGKEKKAPKTQALGPYRFTHAQMEKDGIIVESNVPENRRANIFFNITSPSPGTFIIALHYKGREKAILEMDLKLDDLLEKQKDDVQLLDLEYVQLNVSKILQLLNKTFTKRR
;
A
#
# COMPACT_ATOMS: atom_id res chain seq x y z
N MET A 1 -59.11 -63.61 17.49
CA MET A 1 -58.71 -64.37 18.70
C MET A 1 -57.50 -63.66 19.25
N ALA A 2 -57.70 -62.79 20.25
CA ALA A 2 -57.44 -63.09 21.67
C ALA A 2 -55.91 -63.11 21.94
N GLU A 3 -55.32 -62.39 22.89
CA GLU A 3 -55.79 -61.61 24.04
C GLU A 3 -54.58 -60.83 24.61
N ALA A 4 -54.82 -60.01 25.65
CA ALA A 4 -53.85 -59.45 26.62
C ALA A 4 -53.04 -58.21 26.19
N SER A 5 -52.81 -57.18 27.01
CA SER A 5 -53.34 -56.64 28.28
C SER A 5 -52.43 -55.44 28.60
N GLY A 6 -53.01 -54.30 28.97
CA GLY A 6 -52.31 -53.01 29.02
C GLY A 6 -51.24 -52.82 30.10
N SER A 7 -50.49 -51.73 29.97
CA SER A 7 -50.32 -50.69 31.00
C SER A 7 -49.44 -49.57 30.44
N GLY A 8 -49.90 -48.33 30.58
CA GLY A 8 -49.13 -47.15 30.15
C GLY A 8 -48.01 -46.82 31.13
N ARG A 9 -46.95 -46.19 30.62
CA ARG A 9 -46.14 -45.17 31.31
C ARG A 9 -45.16 -44.47 30.35
N ASP A 10 -45.16 -43.14 30.48
CA ASP A 10 -44.06 -42.18 30.30
C ASP A 10 -43.46 -41.91 28.91
N ARG A 11 -44.17 -41.07 28.14
CA ARG A 11 -43.55 -40.14 27.17
C ARG A 11 -43.12 -38.85 27.90
N SER A 12 -41.97 -38.86 28.57
CA SER A 12 -41.36 -37.63 29.13
C SER A 12 -39.83 -37.72 29.27
N GLY A 13 -39.15 -38.47 28.40
CA GLY A 13 -37.71 -38.75 28.53
C GLY A 13 -36.78 -38.15 27.46
N MET A 14 -37.29 -37.47 26.43
CA MET A 14 -36.49 -37.24 25.20
C MET A 14 -36.35 -35.80 24.72
N MET A 15 -36.76 -34.81 25.52
CA MET A 15 -36.70 -33.38 25.11
C MET A 15 -35.67 -32.53 25.87
N ASN A 16 -34.96 -33.09 26.86
CA ASN A 16 -34.00 -32.32 27.71
C ASN A 16 -32.50 -32.55 27.42
N LYS A 17 -32.13 -33.27 26.36
CA LYS A 17 -30.71 -33.54 26.03
C LYS A 17 -30.12 -32.74 24.85
N ARG A 18 -30.89 -31.87 24.19
CA ARG A 18 -30.40 -31.02 23.08
C ARG A 18 -30.12 -29.56 23.47
N LEU A 19 -30.51 -29.11 24.67
CA LEU A 19 -30.31 -27.73 25.13
C LEU A 19 -28.98 -27.50 25.87
N THR A 20 -28.22 -28.54 26.20
CA THR A 20 -26.98 -28.41 27.00
C THR A 20 -25.73 -28.17 26.15
N ALA A 21 -25.65 -28.73 24.93
CA ALA A 21 -24.48 -28.57 24.05
C ALA A 21 -24.34 -27.14 23.48
N ALA A 22 -25.46 -26.49 23.15
CA ALA A 22 -25.46 -25.09 22.69
C ALA A 22 -25.08 -24.10 23.80
N SER A 23 -25.47 -24.35 25.06
CA SER A 23 -25.11 -23.48 26.20
C SER A 23 -23.64 -23.62 26.62
N LEU A 24 -23.03 -24.80 26.42
CA LEU A 24 -21.61 -25.04 26.69
C LEU A 24 -20.71 -24.46 25.59
N SER A 25 -21.17 -24.47 24.34
CA SER A 25 -20.51 -23.79 23.21
C SER A 25 -20.45 -22.27 23.44
N ASN A 26 -21.57 -21.65 23.83
CA ASN A 26 -21.63 -20.20 24.10
C ASN A 26 -20.83 -19.75 25.33
N ARG A 27 -20.68 -20.62 26.34
CA ARG A 27 -19.85 -20.32 27.52
C ARG A 27 -18.34 -20.34 27.21
N ASN A 28 -17.90 -21.19 26.28
CA ASN A 28 -16.49 -21.24 25.88
C ASN A 28 -16.12 -20.12 24.91
N THR A 29 -17.01 -19.70 24.01
CA THR A 29 -16.77 -18.54 23.13
C THR A 29 -16.72 -17.23 23.91
N ASN A 30 -17.61 -17.04 24.90
CA ASN A 30 -17.58 -15.85 25.76
C ASN A 30 -16.36 -15.82 26.70
N ARG A 31 -15.88 -16.98 27.18
CA ARG A 31 -14.61 -17.08 27.93
C ARG A 31 -13.40 -16.73 27.08
N TYR A 32 -13.40 -17.08 25.80
CA TYR A 32 -12.34 -16.69 24.86
C TYR A 32 -12.30 -15.17 24.66
N SER A 33 -13.46 -14.52 24.49
CA SER A 33 -13.56 -13.05 24.41
C SER A 33 -13.01 -12.37 25.67
N VAL A 34 -13.44 -12.79 26.87
CA VAL A 34 -13.00 -12.17 28.14
C VAL A 34 -11.53 -12.44 28.46
N THR A 35 -11.02 -13.63 28.14
CA THR A 35 -9.59 -13.96 28.34
C THR A 35 -8.69 -13.19 27.38
N ALA A 36 -9.10 -13.05 26.11
CA ALA A 36 -8.41 -12.21 25.13
C ALA A 36 -8.43 -10.73 25.55
N LEU A 37 -9.55 -10.24 26.08
CA LEU A 37 -9.71 -8.87 26.59
C LEU A 37 -8.80 -8.56 27.79
N TYR A 38 -8.67 -9.49 28.75
CA TYR A 38 -7.74 -9.32 29.86
C TYR A 38 -6.29 -9.50 29.43
N SER A 39 -6.01 -10.34 28.43
CA SER A 39 -4.69 -10.42 27.79
C SER A 39 -4.32 -9.09 27.12
N MET A 40 -5.27 -8.44 26.42
CA MET A 40 -5.11 -7.10 25.85
C MET A 40 -4.96 -5.99 26.92
N ALA A 41 -5.67 -6.11 28.04
CA ALA A 41 -5.47 -5.22 29.20
C ALA A 41 -4.09 -5.46 29.85
N ALA A 42 -3.61 -6.71 29.89
CA ALA A 42 -2.27 -7.07 30.36
C ALA A 42 -1.16 -6.61 29.39
N GLU A 43 -1.44 -6.41 28.09
CA GLU A 43 -0.53 -5.68 27.17
C GLU A 43 -0.42 -4.18 27.50
N GLN A 44 -1.34 -3.67 28.30
CA GLN A 44 -1.35 -2.32 28.86
C GLN A 44 -0.94 -2.29 30.35
N ASP A 45 -0.50 -3.40 30.94
CA ASP A 45 0.07 -3.42 32.30
C ASP A 45 1.44 -2.70 32.29
N VAL A 46 1.39 -1.37 32.31
CA VAL A 46 2.57 -0.50 32.48
C VAL A 46 3.14 -0.66 33.91
N GLU A 47 2.39 -1.27 34.83
CA GLU A 47 2.76 -1.40 36.24
C GLU A 47 3.78 -2.51 36.55
N VAL A 48 4.01 -3.47 35.65
CA VAL A 48 4.94 -4.59 35.89
C VAL A 48 6.18 -4.45 35.01
N GLU A 49 7.30 -3.99 35.60
CA GLU A 49 8.59 -3.85 34.90
C GLU A 49 9.34 -5.19 34.76
N ASP A 50 8.76 -6.16 34.05
CA ASP A 50 9.41 -7.44 33.76
C ASP A 50 10.02 -7.52 32.35
N ASP A 51 10.70 -8.62 32.04
CA ASP A 51 11.36 -8.81 30.74
C ASP A 51 10.38 -8.86 29.58
N LEU A 52 9.17 -9.40 29.79
CA LEU A 52 8.13 -9.45 28.77
C LEU A 52 7.61 -8.04 28.44
N ALA A 53 7.30 -7.23 29.45
CA ALA A 53 6.87 -5.84 29.27
C ALA A 53 7.96 -5.00 28.59
N ARG A 54 9.23 -5.18 28.98
CA ARG A 54 10.37 -4.54 28.29
C ARG A 54 10.47 -4.97 26.81
N ALA A 55 10.28 -6.25 26.51
CA ALA A 55 10.31 -6.77 25.14
C ALA A 55 9.14 -6.22 24.31
N GLN A 56 7.92 -6.20 24.85
CA GLN A 56 6.74 -5.63 24.20
C GLN A 56 6.88 -4.13 23.95
N LYS A 57 7.41 -3.36 24.91
CA LYS A 57 7.69 -1.92 24.73
C LYS A 57 8.68 -1.69 23.59
N ARG A 58 9.80 -2.41 23.57
CA ARG A 58 10.78 -2.33 22.47
C ARG A 58 10.18 -2.72 21.12
N LEU A 59 9.35 -3.75 21.08
CA LEU A 59 8.63 -4.16 19.88
C LEU A 59 7.70 -3.04 19.39
N ARG A 60 6.94 -2.40 20.29
CA ARG A 60 6.05 -1.27 19.96
C ARG A 60 6.83 -0.07 19.42
N GLU A 61 7.95 0.30 20.05
CA GLU A 61 8.86 1.35 19.57
C GLU A 61 9.44 1.01 18.19
N LEU A 62 9.88 -0.23 17.97
CA LEU A 62 10.38 -0.70 16.68
C LEU A 62 9.29 -0.62 15.59
N LYS A 63 8.08 -1.09 15.87
CA LYS A 63 6.91 -1.00 14.99
C LYS A 63 6.59 0.46 14.60
N GLY A 64 6.64 1.37 15.57
CA GLY A 64 6.47 2.81 15.34
C GLY A 64 7.56 3.39 14.41
N ARG A 65 8.84 3.07 14.66
CA ARG A 65 9.96 3.48 13.79
C ARG A 65 9.84 2.94 12.37
N ILE A 66 9.44 1.67 12.21
CA ILE A 66 9.21 1.06 10.89
C ILE A 66 8.11 1.82 10.13
N SER A 67 7.00 2.13 10.79
CA SER A 67 5.87 2.83 10.17
C SER A 67 6.28 4.24 9.73
N ALA A 68 6.96 5.00 10.61
CA ALA A 68 7.47 6.33 10.29
C ALA A 68 8.49 6.32 9.15
N GLN A 69 9.42 5.35 9.14
CA GLN A 69 10.42 5.23 8.09
C GLN A 69 9.81 4.76 6.76
N SER A 70 8.80 3.88 6.79
CA SER A 70 8.06 3.43 5.60
C SER A 70 7.34 4.60 4.93
N LYS A 71 6.69 5.47 5.72
CA LYS A 71 6.06 6.71 5.22
C LYS A 71 7.08 7.60 4.51
N LYS A 72 8.26 7.82 5.12
CA LYS A 72 9.35 8.60 4.50
C LYS A 72 9.85 7.98 3.19
N ASN A 73 10.03 6.66 3.16
CA ASN A 73 10.47 5.96 1.95
C ASN A 73 9.46 6.09 0.81
N PHE A 74 8.17 5.93 1.11
CA PHE A 74 7.12 6.02 0.08
C PHE A 74 7.09 7.40 -0.59
N VAL A 75 7.18 8.47 0.20
CA VAL A 75 7.27 9.85 -0.33
C VAL A 75 8.51 10.02 -1.20
N LEU A 76 9.67 9.59 -0.72
CA LEU A 76 10.92 9.67 -1.49
C LEU A 76 10.85 8.87 -2.79
N GLU A 77 10.26 7.67 -2.77
CA GLU A 77 10.11 6.84 -3.97
C GLU A 77 9.19 7.50 -5.00
N ARG A 78 8.11 8.14 -4.55
CA ARG A 78 7.24 8.95 -5.43
C ARG A 78 8.02 10.12 -6.03
N ASP A 79 8.81 10.83 -5.22
CA ASP A 79 9.60 11.96 -5.68
C ASP A 79 10.69 11.54 -6.67
N VAL A 80 11.38 10.42 -6.40
CA VAL A 80 12.35 9.81 -7.30
C VAL A 80 11.69 9.43 -8.63
N ARG A 81 10.51 8.79 -8.61
CA ARG A 81 9.76 8.47 -9.83
C ARG A 81 9.36 9.72 -10.62
N TYR A 82 8.93 10.77 -9.93
CA TYR A 82 8.59 12.05 -10.53
C TYR A 82 9.81 12.66 -11.22
N LEU A 83 10.95 12.70 -10.53
CA LEU A 83 12.21 13.21 -11.06
C LEU A 83 12.74 12.35 -12.20
N ASP A 84 12.63 11.02 -12.13
CA ASP A 84 13.01 10.10 -13.21
C ASP A 84 12.25 10.39 -14.50
N SER A 85 10.92 10.49 -14.39
CA SER A 85 10.06 10.81 -15.53
C SER A 85 10.42 12.16 -16.12
N ARG A 86 10.61 13.17 -15.26
CA ARG A 86 10.91 14.53 -15.68
C ARG A 86 12.30 14.60 -16.29
N ILE A 87 13.36 14.13 -15.62
CA ILE A 87 14.76 14.12 -16.09
C ILE A 87 14.89 13.34 -17.41
N ALA A 88 14.18 12.22 -17.58
CA ALA A 88 14.15 11.52 -18.88
C ALA A 88 13.59 12.41 -20.00
N LEU A 89 12.53 13.19 -19.71
CA LEU A 89 12.01 14.20 -20.64
C LEU A 89 12.96 15.40 -20.79
N LEU A 90 13.68 15.80 -19.73
CA LEU A 90 14.67 16.88 -19.75
C LEU A 90 15.86 16.54 -20.67
N ILE A 91 16.32 15.29 -20.62
CA ILE A 91 17.40 14.74 -21.47
C ILE A 91 16.96 14.75 -22.93
N ALA A 92 15.71 14.41 -23.21
CA ALA A 92 15.19 14.34 -24.57
C ALA A 92 15.04 15.72 -25.23
N ASN A 93 14.76 16.79 -24.47
CA ASN A 93 14.24 18.05 -25.04
C ASN A 93 15.00 19.37 -24.76
N ARG A 94 16.21 19.36 -24.17
CA ARG A 94 17.09 20.56 -23.95
C ARG A 94 16.31 21.83 -23.51
N MET A 95 16.12 21.98 -22.21
CA MET A 95 15.07 22.83 -21.62
C MET A 95 15.23 24.36 -21.65
N ALA A 96 14.08 25.01 -21.37
CA ALA A 96 13.90 26.36 -20.84
C ALA A 96 14.07 26.42 -19.29
N LEU A 97 14.24 27.64 -18.73
CA LEU A 97 14.63 27.87 -17.33
C LEU A 97 13.54 27.58 -16.28
N ASP A 98 12.26 27.68 -16.62
CA ASP A 98 11.17 27.58 -15.64
C ASP A 98 10.97 26.13 -15.15
N GLU A 99 11.05 25.13 -16.02
CA GLU A 99 10.96 23.72 -15.62
C GLU A 99 12.22 23.24 -14.86
N GLN A 100 13.36 23.94 -14.97
CA GLN A 100 14.51 23.72 -14.07
C GLN A 100 14.21 24.18 -12.65
N SER A 101 13.45 25.28 -12.50
CA SER A 101 13.06 25.82 -11.19
C SER A 101 12.02 24.93 -10.50
N GLU A 102 11.07 24.37 -11.26
CA GLU A 102 10.08 23.43 -10.73
C GLU A 102 10.73 22.14 -10.23
N VAL A 103 11.60 21.54 -11.03
CA VAL A 103 12.36 20.34 -10.65
C VAL A 103 13.25 20.61 -9.42
N ALA A 104 13.90 21.78 -9.38
CA ALA A 104 14.69 22.20 -8.22
C ALA A 104 13.84 22.38 -6.95
N SER A 105 12.62 22.90 -7.05
CA SER A 105 11.71 23.05 -5.91
C SER A 105 11.33 21.70 -5.28
N THR A 106 11.21 20.64 -6.09
CA THR A 106 10.98 19.26 -5.62
C THR A 106 12.14 18.70 -4.80
N LEU A 107 13.35 19.24 -4.96
CA LEU A 107 14.57 18.80 -4.29
C LEU A 107 14.87 19.56 -2.99
N GLU A 108 14.03 20.55 -2.64
CA GLU A 108 14.18 21.35 -1.43
C GLU A 108 13.83 20.55 -0.17
N GLU A 109 14.64 20.72 0.88
CA GLU A 109 14.37 20.12 2.19
C GLU A 109 13.43 21.00 3.02
N THR A 110 12.63 20.38 3.88
CA THR A 110 11.71 21.08 4.78
C THR A 110 12.51 21.80 5.85
N ASP A 111 12.32 23.11 5.98
CA ASP A 111 13.07 23.90 6.96
C ASP A 111 12.39 23.82 8.33
N SER A 112 13.02 23.08 9.26
CA SER A 112 12.57 22.96 10.65
C SER A 112 12.80 24.24 11.47
N SER A 113 13.53 25.24 10.93
CA SER A 113 13.94 26.47 11.64
C SER A 113 13.04 27.68 11.38
N ALA A 114 12.23 27.69 10.30
CA ALA A 114 11.46 28.89 9.94
C ALA A 114 10.28 29.16 10.91
N VAL A 115 10.24 30.32 11.55
CA VAL A 115 9.09 30.73 12.37
C VAL A 115 8.02 31.31 11.44
N ALA A 116 7.06 30.50 11.00
CA ALA A 116 5.88 30.93 10.25
C ALA A 116 4.65 30.10 10.67
N THR A 117 3.51 30.80 10.76
CA THR A 117 2.21 30.50 11.40
C THR A 117 1.91 29.02 11.70
N ALA A 118 2.04 28.63 12.97
CA ALA A 118 1.47 27.37 13.47
C ALA A 118 -0.06 27.38 13.24
N LEU A 119 -0.65 26.20 12.98
CA LEU A 119 -2.10 26.07 13.03
C LEU A 119 -2.58 26.57 14.39
N ASP A 120 -3.56 27.47 14.39
CA ASP A 120 -4.22 27.92 15.61
C ASP A 120 -4.81 26.71 16.37
N ASP A 121 -4.79 26.75 17.70
CA ASP A 121 -5.23 25.66 18.57
C ASP A 121 -6.67 25.23 18.23
N ARG A 122 -7.52 26.20 17.89
CA ARG A 122 -8.88 25.94 17.42
C ARG A 122 -8.92 25.10 16.15
N LYS A 123 -8.10 25.43 15.14
CA LYS A 123 -8.04 24.65 13.89
C LYS A 123 -7.48 23.26 14.15
N MET A 124 -6.48 23.14 15.02
CA MET A 124 -5.92 21.85 15.40
C MET A 124 -6.98 20.94 16.03
N GLN A 125 -7.83 21.48 16.90
CA GLN A 125 -8.97 20.76 17.47
C GLN A 125 -10.04 20.37 16.42
N GLN A 126 -10.35 21.27 15.49
CA GLN A 126 -11.31 21.01 14.40
C GLN A 126 -10.81 19.88 13.48
N TYR A 127 -9.55 19.94 13.04
CA TYR A 127 -8.94 18.87 12.26
C TYR A 127 -8.82 17.57 13.07
N GLY A 128 -8.53 17.65 14.37
CA GLY A 128 -8.50 16.49 15.27
C GLY A 128 -9.85 15.73 15.28
N ASN A 129 -10.97 16.45 15.34
CA ASN A 129 -12.30 15.86 15.23
C ASN A 129 -12.57 15.24 13.85
N LEU A 130 -12.19 15.95 12.77
CA LEU A 130 -12.39 15.47 11.41
C LEU A 130 -11.65 14.16 11.18
N PHE A 131 -10.36 14.11 11.54
CA PHE A 131 -9.54 12.92 11.35
C PHE A 131 -9.93 11.78 12.30
N PHE A 132 -10.42 12.08 13.50
CA PHE A 132 -11.04 11.07 14.35
C PHE A 132 -12.25 10.43 13.65
N LEU A 133 -13.17 11.24 13.12
CA LEU A 133 -14.35 10.74 12.42
C LEU A 133 -13.97 9.91 11.18
N LEU A 134 -13.01 10.38 10.37
CA LEU A 134 -12.54 9.67 9.18
C LEU A 134 -11.86 8.34 9.51
N GLN A 135 -11.22 8.23 10.68
CA GLN A 135 -10.61 6.99 11.18
C GLN A 135 -11.67 6.02 11.73
N SER A 136 -12.60 6.53 12.55
CA SER A 136 -13.63 5.73 13.22
C SER A 136 -14.74 5.28 12.28
N GLU A 137 -15.01 6.02 11.19
CA GLU A 137 -16.02 5.70 10.19
C GLU A 137 -15.41 5.47 8.79
N PRO A 138 -14.87 4.27 8.50
CA PRO A 138 -14.22 3.95 7.23
C PRO A 138 -15.08 4.17 5.98
N ARG A 139 -16.41 4.21 6.13
CA ARG A 139 -17.37 4.46 5.05
C ARG A 139 -17.11 5.74 4.27
N HIS A 140 -16.68 6.81 4.93
CA HIS A 140 -16.44 8.10 4.29
C HIS A 140 -15.23 8.04 3.36
N ILE A 141 -14.13 7.46 3.85
CA ILE A 141 -12.92 7.24 3.06
C ILE A 141 -13.19 6.25 1.91
N ALA A 142 -13.95 5.18 2.17
CA ALA A 142 -14.33 4.22 1.14
C ALA A 142 -15.14 4.87 0.00
N ALA A 143 -16.08 5.74 0.33
CA ALA A 143 -16.82 6.50 -0.66
C ALA A 143 -15.91 7.47 -1.42
N LEU A 144 -15.03 8.19 -0.71
CA LEU A 144 -14.10 9.13 -1.32
C LEU A 144 -13.15 8.46 -2.33
N CYS A 145 -12.58 7.29 -2.00
CA CYS A 145 -11.73 6.50 -2.90
C CYS A 145 -12.41 6.12 -4.23
N ARG A 146 -13.74 6.14 -4.30
CA ARG A 146 -14.50 5.87 -5.53
C ARG A 146 -14.85 7.11 -6.33
N LEU A 147 -14.78 8.30 -5.72
CA LEU A 147 -15.16 9.57 -6.32
C LEU A 147 -13.96 10.32 -6.90
N VAL A 148 -12.76 10.10 -6.35
CA VAL A 148 -11.52 10.76 -6.80
C VAL A 148 -11.03 10.25 -8.15
N SER A 149 -10.31 11.12 -8.86
CA SER A 149 -9.66 10.78 -10.12
C SER A 149 -8.43 9.86 -9.95
N LEU A 150 -7.95 9.28 -11.05
CA LEU A 150 -6.70 8.51 -11.05
C LEU A 150 -5.46 9.36 -10.72
N ALA A 151 -5.50 10.68 -10.89
CA ALA A 151 -4.40 11.58 -10.51
C ALA A 151 -4.37 11.85 -8.99
N GLU A 152 -5.53 11.84 -8.35
CA GLU A 152 -5.67 12.16 -6.91
C GLU A 152 -5.54 10.92 -6.02
N ILE A 153 -5.92 9.74 -6.53
CA ILE A 153 -6.00 8.52 -5.72
C ILE A 153 -4.67 8.17 -5.04
N ASP A 154 -3.53 8.30 -5.71
CA ASP A 154 -2.24 7.93 -5.11
C ASP A 154 -1.90 8.83 -3.91
N THR A 155 -2.28 10.10 -3.97
CA THR A 155 -2.10 11.04 -2.85
C THR A 155 -3.06 10.74 -1.70
N LEU A 156 -4.33 10.43 -2.00
CA LEU A 156 -5.30 10.02 -0.98
C LEU A 156 -4.88 8.72 -0.29
N LEU A 157 -4.48 7.70 -1.06
CA LEU A 157 -4.03 6.42 -0.54
C LEU A 157 -2.80 6.54 0.36
N GLN A 158 -1.91 7.50 0.07
CA GLN A 158 -0.78 7.80 0.94
C GLN A 158 -1.25 8.22 2.33
N THR A 159 -2.17 9.19 2.41
CA THR A 159 -2.71 9.63 3.70
C THR A 159 -3.47 8.51 4.39
N VAL A 160 -4.31 7.77 3.66
CA VAL A 160 -5.12 6.68 4.24
C VAL A 160 -4.26 5.53 4.77
N MET A 161 -3.32 5.01 3.98
CA MET A 161 -2.59 3.78 4.33
C MET A 161 -1.37 3.98 5.23
N PHE A 162 -0.77 5.17 5.22
CA PHE A 162 0.46 5.46 5.96
C PHE A 162 0.29 6.53 7.04
N THR A 163 -0.85 7.21 7.11
CA THR A 163 -1.13 8.23 8.13
C THR A 163 -2.36 7.92 8.97
N LEU A 164 -3.52 7.72 8.33
CA LEU A 164 -4.79 7.48 9.02
C LEU A 164 -4.86 6.06 9.61
N TYR A 165 -4.39 5.08 8.85
CA TYR A 165 -4.25 3.67 9.24
C TYR A 165 -2.78 3.23 9.12
N GLY A 166 -1.86 4.14 9.46
CA GLY A 166 -0.43 3.99 9.26
C GLY A 166 0.22 2.95 10.18
N ASN A 167 -0.37 2.70 11.35
CA ASN A 167 0.12 1.72 12.31
C ASN A 167 -0.32 0.31 11.93
N GLN A 168 0.31 -0.24 10.89
CA GLN A 168 0.04 -1.57 10.31
C GLN A 168 0.22 -2.76 11.27
N TYR A 169 0.65 -2.52 12.50
CA TYR A 169 0.83 -3.55 13.52
C TYR A 169 -0.16 -3.43 14.68
N GLU A 170 -1.03 -2.42 14.66
CA GLU A 170 -2.16 -2.29 15.58
C GLU A 170 -3.41 -2.89 14.94
N SER A 171 -3.98 -3.90 15.60
CA SER A 171 -5.14 -4.67 15.10
C SER A 171 -6.30 -3.75 14.72
N ARG A 172 -6.59 -2.76 15.57
CA ARG A 172 -7.67 -1.79 15.34
C ARG A 172 -7.53 -1.06 14.00
N GLU A 173 -6.39 -0.42 13.76
CA GLU A 173 -6.18 0.33 12.51
C GLU A 173 -6.21 -0.58 11.29
N GLU A 174 -5.65 -1.79 11.41
CA GLU A 174 -5.65 -2.78 10.35
C GLU A 174 -7.08 -3.25 10.02
N HIS A 175 -7.88 -3.58 11.02
CA HIS A 175 -9.27 -4.01 10.86
C HIS A 175 -10.17 -2.89 10.32
N LEU A 176 -9.97 -1.63 10.75
CA LEU A 176 -10.66 -0.47 10.18
C LEU A 176 -10.30 -0.27 8.70
N LEU A 177 -9.02 -0.41 8.35
CA LEU A 177 -8.57 -0.36 6.97
C LEU A 177 -9.19 -1.48 6.14
N LEU A 178 -9.23 -2.72 6.65
CA LEU A 178 -9.88 -3.84 5.96
C LEU A 178 -11.38 -3.63 5.78
N THR A 179 -12.06 -3.00 6.74
CA THR A 179 -13.47 -2.60 6.62
C THR A 179 -13.67 -1.56 5.50
N MET A 180 -12.74 -0.61 5.36
CA MET A 180 -12.70 0.32 4.23
C MET A 180 -12.57 -0.45 2.90
N PHE A 181 -11.62 -1.39 2.82
CA PHE A 181 -11.40 -2.24 1.66
C PHE A 181 -12.65 -3.02 1.25
N GLN A 182 -13.34 -3.64 2.20
CA GLN A 182 -14.57 -4.37 1.93
C GLN A 182 -15.67 -3.48 1.36
N SER A 183 -15.82 -2.26 1.88
CA SER A 183 -16.81 -1.30 1.38
C SER A 183 -16.49 -0.90 -0.06
N VAL A 184 -15.23 -0.59 -0.36
CA VAL A 184 -14.77 -0.23 -1.72
C VAL A 184 -14.91 -1.40 -2.69
N LEU A 185 -14.46 -2.60 -2.29
CA LEU A 185 -14.57 -3.81 -3.10
C LEU A 185 -16.03 -4.16 -3.39
N SER A 186 -16.91 -4.12 -2.38
CA SER A 186 -18.33 -4.41 -2.57
C SER A 186 -18.96 -3.50 -3.62
N ALA A 187 -18.71 -2.19 -3.51
CA ALA A 187 -19.20 -1.21 -4.49
C ALA A 187 -18.60 -1.42 -5.89
N GLN A 188 -17.32 -1.78 -6.01
CA GLN A 188 -16.72 -2.11 -7.31
C GLN A 188 -17.34 -3.36 -7.93
N PHE A 189 -17.58 -4.39 -7.10
CA PHE A 189 -18.27 -5.58 -7.57
C PHE A 189 -19.67 -5.22 -8.03
N GLU A 190 -20.44 -4.42 -7.31
CA GLU A 190 -21.80 -4.00 -7.71
C GLU A 190 -21.83 -3.26 -9.05
N THR A 191 -20.90 -2.33 -9.28
CA THR A 191 -20.86 -1.52 -10.53
C THR A 191 -20.23 -2.22 -11.73
N ALA A 192 -19.48 -3.31 -11.53
CA ALA A 192 -18.80 -3.99 -12.62
C ALA A 192 -19.78 -4.65 -13.62
N THR A 193 -19.67 -4.30 -14.90
CA THR A 193 -20.50 -4.89 -15.96
C THR A 193 -19.90 -6.15 -16.56
N GLU A 194 -18.57 -6.25 -16.56
CA GLU A 194 -17.83 -7.34 -17.20
C GLU A 194 -16.96 -8.09 -16.19
N PHE A 195 -17.13 -9.42 -16.18
CA PHE A 195 -16.31 -10.30 -15.35
C PHE A 195 -14.82 -10.27 -15.72
N GLY A 196 -14.51 -10.17 -17.01
CA GLY A 196 -13.13 -10.28 -17.53
C GLY A 196 -12.22 -9.11 -17.19
N SER A 197 -12.78 -7.91 -16.96
CA SER A 197 -12.07 -6.67 -16.63
C SER A 197 -12.10 -6.35 -15.13
N LEU A 198 -12.98 -7.01 -14.37
CA LEU A 198 -13.10 -6.89 -12.92
C LEU A 198 -11.77 -7.15 -12.22
N LEU A 199 -11.35 -6.20 -11.38
CA LEU A 199 -10.06 -6.21 -10.70
C LEU A 199 -8.88 -6.42 -11.66
N ARG A 200 -8.97 -6.13 -12.97
CA ARG A 200 -7.84 -6.13 -13.91
C ARG A 200 -7.55 -4.74 -14.46
N ALA A 201 -8.61 -3.95 -14.66
CA ALA A 201 -8.49 -2.56 -15.07
C ALA A 201 -7.73 -1.70 -14.05
N ASN A 202 -7.02 -0.69 -14.54
CA ASN A 202 -6.38 0.34 -13.73
C ASN A 202 -7.46 1.27 -13.13
N THR A 203 -7.92 0.89 -11.94
CA THR A 203 -8.97 1.58 -11.18
C THR A 203 -8.43 2.01 -9.81
N PRO A 204 -9.07 2.99 -9.14
CA PRO A 204 -8.73 3.37 -7.77
C PRO A 204 -8.61 2.17 -6.82
N VAL A 205 -9.54 1.21 -6.92
CA VAL A 205 -9.51 -0.02 -6.10
C VAL A 205 -8.30 -0.90 -6.40
N SER A 206 -7.93 -1.03 -7.68
CA SER A 206 -6.74 -1.78 -8.05
C SER A 206 -5.45 -1.14 -7.55
N ARG A 207 -5.38 0.20 -7.57
CA ARG A 207 -4.27 0.98 -6.98
C ARG A 207 -4.22 0.77 -5.48
N MET A 208 -5.37 0.83 -4.82
CA MET A 208 -5.52 0.60 -3.39
C MET A 208 -5.01 -0.80 -2.98
N MET A 209 -5.42 -1.86 -3.69
CA MET A 209 -4.91 -3.22 -3.47
C MET A 209 -3.39 -3.31 -3.64
N THR A 210 -2.83 -2.75 -4.72
CA THR A 210 -1.38 -2.75 -4.93
C THR A 210 -0.66 -2.00 -3.83
N THR A 211 -1.09 -0.79 -3.45
CA THR A 211 -0.45 0.00 -2.39
C THR A 211 -0.50 -0.70 -1.03
N TYR A 212 -1.62 -1.37 -0.70
CA TYR A 212 -1.73 -2.14 0.54
C TYR A 212 -0.71 -3.27 0.63
N THR A 213 -0.47 -3.99 -0.47
CA THR A 213 0.52 -5.07 -0.49
C THR A 213 1.97 -4.59 -0.33
N ARG A 214 2.23 -3.29 -0.53
CA ARG A 214 3.55 -2.66 -0.31
C ARG A 214 3.76 -2.20 1.14
N ARG A 215 2.76 -2.35 2.02
CA ARG A 215 2.91 -2.13 3.46
C ARG A 215 3.84 -3.18 4.07
N GLY A 216 4.35 -2.91 5.26
CA GLY A 216 5.39 -3.70 5.93
C GLY A 216 5.10 -5.20 6.01
N PRO A 217 3.89 -5.66 6.36
CA PRO A 217 3.57 -7.10 6.38
C PRO A 217 3.73 -7.78 5.02
N GLY A 218 3.22 -7.16 3.94
CA GLY A 218 3.37 -7.69 2.59
C GLY A 218 4.82 -7.69 2.12
N GLN A 219 5.55 -6.63 2.44
CA GLN A 219 6.97 -6.50 2.13
C GLN A 219 7.83 -7.54 2.88
N SER A 220 7.54 -7.79 4.15
CA SER A 220 8.22 -8.81 4.96
C SER A 220 8.02 -10.21 4.38
N TYR A 221 6.79 -10.52 3.96
CA TYR A 221 6.45 -11.77 3.31
C TYR A 221 7.20 -11.96 1.97
N LEU A 222 7.22 -10.94 1.10
CA LEU A 222 7.98 -11.03 -0.15
C LEU A 222 9.47 -11.29 0.11
N LYS A 223 10.03 -10.68 1.16
CA LYS A 223 11.41 -10.89 1.54
C LYS A 223 11.67 -12.31 2.05
N SER A 224 10.82 -12.86 2.92
CA SER A 224 11.01 -14.23 3.44
C SER A 224 10.86 -15.28 2.33
N VAL A 225 9.93 -15.08 1.40
CA VAL A 225 9.58 -16.08 0.39
C VAL A 225 10.43 -16.00 -0.88
N LEU A 226 10.73 -14.79 -1.38
CA LEU A 226 11.32 -14.61 -2.70
C LEU A 226 12.80 -14.23 -2.68
N ALA A 227 13.31 -13.59 -1.63
CA ALA A 227 14.64 -12.99 -1.66
C ALA A 227 15.74 -14.04 -1.91
N GLU A 228 15.72 -15.17 -1.22
CA GLU A 228 16.72 -16.23 -1.40
C GLU A 228 16.73 -16.78 -2.84
N ARG A 229 15.53 -17.08 -3.37
CA ARG A 229 15.37 -17.62 -4.73
C ARG A 229 15.82 -16.65 -5.81
N ILE A 230 15.53 -15.36 -5.62
CA ILE A 230 15.93 -14.30 -6.54
C ILE A 230 17.44 -14.09 -6.49
N ASN A 231 18.04 -14.03 -5.29
CA ASN A 231 19.49 -13.84 -5.14
C ASN A 231 20.28 -15.01 -5.74
N SER A 232 19.88 -16.25 -5.47
CA SER A 232 20.51 -17.44 -6.07
C SER A 232 20.47 -17.42 -7.61
N LEU A 233 19.40 -16.93 -8.22
CA LEU A 233 19.33 -16.80 -9.68
C LEU A 233 20.23 -15.68 -10.22
N ILE A 234 20.35 -14.57 -9.49
CA ILE A 234 21.11 -13.38 -9.91
C ILE A 234 22.62 -13.61 -9.82
N GLU A 235 23.07 -14.50 -8.93
CA GLU A 235 24.47 -14.91 -8.84
C GLU A 235 24.99 -15.50 -10.17
N HIS A 236 24.12 -16.17 -10.94
CA HIS A 236 24.44 -16.73 -12.26
C HIS A 236 24.27 -15.71 -13.39
N LYS A 237 25.16 -14.71 -13.44
CA LYS A 237 25.08 -13.57 -14.40
C LYS A 237 25.07 -13.97 -15.88
N ASP A 238 25.76 -15.05 -16.22
CA ASP A 238 25.95 -15.50 -17.61
C ASP A 238 24.91 -16.55 -18.05
N LEU A 239 24.02 -16.97 -17.16
CA LEU A 239 23.00 -17.98 -17.45
C LEU A 239 21.92 -17.40 -18.38
N ASN A 240 22.03 -17.71 -19.67
CA ASN A 240 21.08 -17.28 -20.69
C ASN A 240 19.96 -18.30 -20.91
N LEU A 241 18.76 -18.01 -20.41
CA LEU A 241 17.54 -18.80 -20.61
C LEU A 241 16.55 -18.15 -21.58
N GLU A 242 17.04 -17.42 -22.58
CA GLU A 242 16.18 -16.92 -23.65
C GLU A 242 15.63 -18.09 -24.49
N VAL A 243 14.30 -18.14 -24.60
CA VAL A 243 13.53 -19.17 -25.31
C VAL A 243 12.75 -18.61 -26.50
N ASN A 244 12.87 -17.32 -26.80
CA ASN A 244 12.29 -16.74 -28.01
C ASN A 244 13.15 -17.13 -29.24
N PRO A 245 12.60 -17.91 -30.20
CA PRO A 245 13.37 -18.41 -31.35
C PRO A 245 14.03 -17.31 -32.17
N LEU A 246 13.34 -16.19 -32.39
CA LEU A 246 13.89 -15.07 -33.17
C LEU A 246 15.14 -14.49 -32.49
N LYS A 247 15.08 -14.27 -31.17
CA LYS A 247 16.23 -13.73 -30.41
C LYS A 247 17.37 -14.74 -30.29
N VAL A 248 17.06 -16.02 -30.17
CA VAL A 248 18.07 -17.08 -30.12
C VAL A 248 18.77 -17.21 -31.47
N TYR A 249 18.02 -17.14 -32.57
CA TYR A 249 18.57 -17.10 -33.92
C TYR A 249 19.50 -15.89 -34.11
N GLU A 250 19.08 -14.69 -33.72
CA GLU A 250 19.91 -13.47 -33.77
C GLU A 250 21.20 -13.61 -32.93
N GLN A 251 21.13 -14.22 -31.75
CA GLN A 251 22.31 -14.47 -30.92
C GLN A 251 23.26 -15.48 -31.58
N MET A 252 22.70 -16.56 -32.13
CA MET A 252 23.46 -17.62 -32.80
C MET A 252 24.20 -17.08 -34.03
N ILE A 253 23.54 -16.30 -34.89
CA ILE A 253 24.19 -15.75 -36.09
C ILE A 253 25.28 -14.75 -35.75
N ASN A 254 25.09 -13.91 -34.73
CA ASN A 254 26.10 -12.95 -34.30
C ASN A 254 27.32 -13.68 -33.72
N GLN A 255 27.10 -14.74 -32.94
CA GLN A 255 28.19 -15.56 -32.41
C GLN A 255 28.97 -16.26 -33.54
N ILE A 256 28.27 -16.85 -34.52
CA ILE A 256 28.91 -17.50 -35.67
C ILE A 256 29.76 -16.49 -36.46
N GLU A 257 29.26 -15.29 -36.69
CA GLU A 257 30.00 -14.26 -37.41
C GLU A 257 31.21 -13.75 -36.61
N GLU A 258 31.08 -13.59 -35.29
CA GLU A 258 32.20 -13.25 -34.40
C GLU A 258 33.28 -14.34 -34.41
N ASP A 259 32.88 -15.62 -34.43
CA ASP A 259 33.79 -16.77 -34.36
C ASP A 259 34.43 -17.11 -35.72
N THR A 260 33.69 -16.97 -36.82
CA THR A 260 34.12 -17.40 -38.18
C THR A 260 34.45 -16.25 -39.12
N GLY A 261 34.16 -15.01 -38.74
CA GLY A 261 34.40 -13.80 -39.53
C GLY A 261 33.50 -13.62 -40.76
N SER A 262 32.59 -14.56 -41.04
CA SER A 262 31.65 -14.48 -42.17
C SER A 262 30.35 -15.23 -41.90
N LEU A 263 29.24 -14.75 -42.46
CA LEU A 263 27.94 -15.36 -42.27
C LEU A 263 27.71 -16.48 -43.30
N PRO A 264 27.34 -17.71 -42.88
CA PRO A 264 26.96 -18.76 -43.81
C PRO A 264 25.76 -18.36 -44.70
N PRO A 265 25.78 -18.66 -46.02
CA PRO A 265 24.72 -18.25 -46.94
C PRO A 265 23.34 -18.88 -46.65
N ASN A 266 23.31 -19.95 -45.86
CA ASN A 266 22.09 -20.62 -45.40
C ASN A 266 21.45 -20.00 -44.15
N LEU A 267 22.06 -18.97 -43.55
CA LEU A 267 21.56 -18.31 -42.34
C LEU A 267 21.37 -16.79 -42.56
N PRO A 268 20.35 -16.34 -43.31
CA PRO A 268 20.13 -14.92 -43.59
C PRO A 268 19.75 -14.14 -42.31
N ARG A 269 20.07 -12.84 -42.28
CA ARG A 269 19.61 -11.92 -41.23
C ARG A 269 18.16 -11.49 -41.46
N GLY A 270 17.45 -11.15 -40.38
CA GLY A 270 16.10 -10.58 -40.46
C GLY A 270 15.01 -11.57 -40.88
N VAL A 271 15.15 -12.84 -40.47
CA VAL A 271 14.14 -13.88 -40.73
C VAL A 271 12.86 -13.62 -39.92
N PRO A 272 11.68 -14.04 -40.42
CA PRO A 272 10.46 -14.02 -39.62
C PRO A 272 10.54 -15.04 -38.47
N ALA A 273 9.74 -14.82 -37.42
CA ALA A 273 9.76 -15.63 -36.21
C ALA A 273 9.44 -17.12 -36.46
N GLU A 274 8.62 -17.42 -37.47
CA GLU A 274 8.26 -18.77 -37.88
C GLU A 274 9.47 -19.54 -38.43
N VAL A 275 10.24 -18.91 -39.31
CA VAL A 275 11.47 -19.50 -39.90
C VAL A 275 12.54 -19.69 -38.82
N ALA A 276 12.68 -18.75 -37.88
CA ALA A 276 13.58 -18.92 -36.74
C ALA A 276 13.15 -20.07 -35.81
N ALA A 277 11.85 -20.31 -35.68
CA ALA A 277 11.29 -21.40 -34.87
C ALA A 277 11.46 -22.77 -35.54
N GLU A 278 11.47 -22.86 -36.87
CA GLU A 278 11.69 -24.13 -37.59
C GLU A 278 13.17 -24.53 -37.69
N ASN A 279 14.10 -23.62 -37.40
CA ASN A 279 15.54 -23.90 -37.47
C ASN A 279 15.97 -24.94 -36.41
N ALA A 280 16.60 -26.03 -36.86
CA ALA A 280 16.99 -27.15 -36.01
C ALA A 280 18.06 -26.79 -34.96
N ASP A 281 19.03 -25.94 -35.32
CA ASP A 281 20.08 -25.50 -34.40
C ASP A 281 19.52 -24.61 -33.29
N VAL A 282 18.59 -23.71 -33.64
CA VAL A 282 17.85 -22.88 -32.66
C VAL A 282 17.04 -23.76 -31.71
N GLN A 283 16.35 -24.79 -32.21
CA GLN A 283 15.60 -25.72 -31.37
C GLN A 283 16.52 -26.53 -30.43
N ALA A 284 17.69 -26.96 -30.92
CA ALA A 284 18.68 -27.66 -30.11
C ALA A 284 19.23 -26.78 -28.96
N ILE A 285 19.34 -25.46 -29.18
CA ILE A 285 19.72 -24.49 -28.14
C ILE A 285 18.57 -24.24 -27.15
N ILE A 286 17.33 -24.15 -27.62
CA ILE A 286 16.15 -23.81 -26.80
C ILE A 286 15.75 -24.97 -25.88
N ALA A 287 15.81 -26.22 -26.36
CA ALA A 287 15.34 -27.39 -25.62
C ALA A 287 15.91 -27.50 -24.18
N PRO A 288 17.24 -27.45 -23.95
CA PRO A 288 17.79 -27.51 -22.60
C PRO A 288 17.46 -26.25 -21.76
N ARG A 289 17.40 -25.06 -22.40
CA ARG A 289 17.02 -23.82 -21.71
C ARG A 289 15.58 -23.86 -21.22
N LEU A 290 14.68 -24.46 -21.99
CA LEU A 290 13.27 -24.60 -21.67
C LEU A 290 13.07 -25.52 -20.46
N THR A 291 13.77 -26.67 -20.41
CA THR A 291 13.76 -27.57 -19.26
C THR A 291 14.23 -26.86 -17.99
N MET A 292 15.39 -26.21 -18.05
CA MET A 292 15.95 -25.46 -16.91
C MET A 292 15.01 -24.34 -16.45
N LEU A 293 14.40 -23.61 -17.39
CA LEU A 293 13.45 -22.54 -17.08
C LEU A 293 12.20 -23.08 -16.35
N MET A 294 11.66 -24.22 -16.80
CA MET A 294 10.52 -24.87 -16.14
C MET A 294 10.87 -25.37 -14.74
N GLU A 295 12.07 -25.92 -14.54
CA GLU A 295 12.55 -26.36 -13.22
C GLU A 295 12.70 -25.18 -12.25
N ILE A 296 13.32 -24.08 -12.68
CA ILE A 296 13.46 -22.87 -11.86
C ILE A 296 12.08 -22.29 -11.54
N ALA A 297 11.19 -22.13 -12.53
CA ALA A 297 9.84 -21.63 -12.30
C ALA A 297 9.03 -22.53 -11.33
N ASN A 298 9.22 -23.85 -11.41
CA ASN A 298 8.61 -24.81 -10.50
C ASN A 298 9.12 -24.65 -9.07
N SER A 299 10.43 -24.41 -8.89
CA SER A 299 11.02 -24.12 -7.59
C SER A 299 10.43 -22.86 -6.95
N PHE A 300 10.32 -21.76 -7.69
CA PHE A 300 9.64 -20.53 -7.23
C PHE A 300 8.20 -20.80 -6.80
N LEU A 301 7.44 -21.53 -7.63
CA LEU A 301 6.05 -21.86 -7.34
C LEU A 301 5.89 -22.71 -6.08
N LEU A 302 6.75 -23.71 -5.88
CA LEU A 302 6.71 -24.55 -4.68
C LEU A 302 7.03 -23.74 -3.42
N THR A 303 8.01 -22.85 -3.48
CA THR A 303 8.33 -21.94 -2.36
C THR A 303 7.12 -21.07 -2.00
N ILE A 304 6.40 -20.51 -2.99
CA ILE A 304 5.20 -19.70 -2.76
C ILE A 304 4.02 -20.52 -2.21
N ILE A 305 3.81 -21.74 -2.72
CA ILE A 305 2.70 -22.59 -2.26
C ILE A 305 2.92 -23.03 -0.80
N ASN A 306 4.17 -23.34 -0.43
CA ASN A 306 4.51 -23.81 0.91
C ASN A 306 4.53 -22.70 1.96
N SER A 307 4.51 -21.42 1.57
CA SER A 307 4.56 -20.27 2.47
C SER A 307 3.17 -19.75 2.89
N ILE A 308 2.10 -20.55 2.76
CA ILE A 308 0.73 -20.09 3.00
C ILE A 308 0.49 -19.54 4.41
N ASP A 309 1.14 -20.12 5.42
CA ASP A 309 1.02 -19.72 6.82
C ASP A 309 1.78 -18.41 7.12
N GLU A 310 2.72 -18.02 6.25
CA GLU A 310 3.44 -16.75 6.34
C GLU A 310 2.68 -15.60 5.67
N VAL A 311 1.64 -15.89 4.86
CA VAL A 311 0.89 -14.87 4.14
C VAL A 311 0.14 -13.99 5.15
N PRO A 312 0.33 -12.65 5.13
CA PRO A 312 -0.31 -11.75 6.07
C PRO A 312 -1.84 -11.89 6.08
N TYR A 313 -2.42 -11.83 7.28
CA TYR A 313 -3.86 -11.98 7.51
C TYR A 313 -4.71 -11.13 6.56
N GLY A 314 -4.44 -9.83 6.47
CA GLY A 314 -5.25 -8.94 5.65
C GLY A 314 -5.15 -9.21 4.14
N ILE A 315 -4.01 -9.72 3.63
CA ILE A 315 -3.90 -10.19 2.24
C ILE A 315 -4.79 -11.41 2.00
N ARG A 316 -4.74 -12.40 2.91
CA ARG A 316 -5.62 -13.58 2.85
C ARG A 316 -7.09 -13.21 2.98
N TRP A 317 -7.42 -12.27 3.85
CA TRP A 317 -8.78 -11.76 4.04
C TRP A 317 -9.30 -11.03 2.79
N ILE A 318 -8.48 -10.23 2.12
CA ILE A 318 -8.85 -9.62 0.82
C ILE A 318 -9.15 -10.73 -0.22
N CYS A 319 -8.34 -11.79 -0.29
CA CYS A 319 -8.63 -12.95 -1.14
C CYS A 319 -9.99 -13.59 -0.80
N LYS A 320 -10.29 -13.78 0.50
CA LYS A 320 -11.60 -14.27 0.98
C LYS A 320 -12.74 -13.35 0.52
N GLN A 321 -12.57 -12.02 0.63
CA GLN A 321 -13.58 -11.06 0.18
C GLN A 321 -13.81 -11.11 -1.33
N ILE A 322 -12.74 -11.16 -2.13
CA ILE A 322 -12.84 -11.33 -3.60
C ILE A 322 -13.65 -12.58 -3.93
N ARG A 323 -13.38 -13.71 -3.26
CA ARG A 323 -14.12 -14.97 -3.45
C ARG A 323 -15.59 -14.84 -3.09
N SER A 324 -15.89 -14.29 -1.92
CA SER A 324 -17.25 -14.12 -1.41
C SER A 324 -18.09 -13.22 -2.32
N LEU A 325 -17.55 -12.05 -2.69
CA LEU A 325 -18.22 -11.09 -3.57
C LEU A 325 -18.42 -11.65 -4.98
N THR A 326 -17.46 -12.43 -5.49
CA THR A 326 -17.60 -13.10 -6.79
C THR A 326 -18.75 -14.10 -6.76
N LYS A 327 -18.82 -14.98 -5.75
CA LYS A 327 -19.92 -15.95 -5.60
C LYS A 327 -21.28 -15.27 -5.42
N ARG A 328 -21.32 -14.14 -4.72
CA ARG A 328 -22.54 -13.37 -4.52
C ARG A 328 -23.05 -12.73 -5.81
N LYS A 329 -22.15 -12.12 -6.60
CA LYS A 329 -22.54 -11.42 -7.84
C LYS A 329 -22.71 -12.36 -9.03
N TYR A 330 -21.90 -13.41 -9.10
CA TYR A 330 -21.88 -14.39 -10.18
C TYR A 330 -22.01 -15.81 -9.60
N PRO A 331 -23.22 -16.24 -9.20
CA PRO A 331 -23.44 -17.56 -8.59
C PRO A 331 -23.00 -18.73 -9.49
N ASP A 332 -23.11 -18.56 -10.81
CA ASP A 332 -22.73 -19.56 -11.82
C ASP A 332 -21.23 -19.50 -12.21
N ALA A 333 -20.44 -18.62 -11.57
CA ALA A 333 -19.01 -18.54 -11.85
C ALA A 333 -18.32 -19.86 -11.47
N THR A 334 -17.55 -20.39 -12.42
CA THR A 334 -16.77 -21.60 -12.17
C THR A 334 -15.69 -21.34 -11.11
N GLU A 335 -15.30 -22.38 -10.38
CA GLU A 335 -14.23 -22.28 -9.38
C GLU A 335 -12.93 -21.74 -9.99
N PHE A 336 -12.63 -22.14 -11.24
CA PHE A 336 -11.49 -21.61 -11.99
C PHE A 336 -11.58 -20.10 -12.24
N ALA A 337 -12.77 -19.60 -12.59
CA ALA A 337 -12.97 -18.16 -12.82
C ALA A 337 -12.76 -17.35 -11.54
N ILE A 338 -13.22 -17.88 -10.41
CA ILE A 338 -13.00 -17.29 -9.07
C ILE A 338 -11.51 -17.29 -8.74
N CYS A 339 -10.82 -18.43 -8.88
CA CYS A 339 -9.38 -18.54 -8.69
C CYS A 339 -8.60 -17.56 -9.57
N SER A 340 -9.04 -17.32 -10.82
CA SER A 340 -8.37 -16.35 -11.69
C SER A 340 -8.49 -14.90 -11.20
N LEU A 341 -9.59 -14.51 -10.54
CA LEU A 341 -9.69 -13.18 -9.91
C LEU A 341 -8.75 -13.06 -8.70
N ILE A 342 -8.70 -14.10 -7.86
CA ILE A 342 -7.79 -14.16 -6.71
C ILE A 342 -6.33 -14.13 -7.20
N GLY A 343 -5.99 -14.91 -8.22
CA GLY A 343 -4.68 -14.90 -8.86
C GLY A 343 -4.33 -13.55 -9.52
N GLY A 344 -5.33 -12.83 -10.02
CA GLY A 344 -5.19 -11.45 -10.50
C GLY A 344 -4.87 -10.44 -9.39
N PHE A 345 -5.22 -10.71 -8.13
CA PHE A 345 -4.73 -9.91 -7.00
C PHE A 345 -3.36 -10.44 -6.54
N PHE A 346 -3.30 -11.71 -6.14
CA PHE A 346 -2.12 -12.28 -5.48
C PHE A 346 -0.89 -12.36 -6.40
N PHE A 347 -1.01 -12.91 -7.60
CA PHE A 347 0.15 -13.03 -8.51
C PHE A 347 0.41 -11.74 -9.27
N LEU A 348 -0.61 -11.19 -9.95
CA LEU A 348 -0.40 -10.04 -10.84
C LEU A 348 -0.03 -8.75 -10.11
N ARG A 349 -0.57 -8.51 -8.90
CA ARG A 349 -0.36 -7.24 -8.19
C ARG A 349 0.57 -7.30 -7.00
N PHE A 350 0.90 -8.50 -6.53
CA PHE A 350 1.75 -8.66 -5.35
C PHE A 350 3.03 -9.43 -5.68
N ILE A 351 2.95 -10.70 -6.08
CA ILE A 351 4.14 -11.54 -6.30
C ILE A 351 4.93 -11.15 -7.56
N ASN A 352 4.30 -11.11 -8.72
CA ASN A 352 4.99 -10.94 -10.00
C ASN A 352 5.72 -9.60 -10.14
N PRO A 353 5.17 -8.45 -9.69
CA PRO A 353 5.90 -7.20 -9.67
C PRO A 353 7.23 -7.28 -8.89
N ALA A 354 7.23 -8.01 -7.78
CA ALA A 354 8.42 -8.22 -6.95
C ALA A 354 9.46 -9.14 -7.62
N ILE A 355 9.01 -10.14 -8.39
CA ILE A 355 9.91 -10.99 -9.20
C ILE A 355 10.53 -10.19 -10.36
N VAL A 356 9.74 -9.38 -11.07
CA VAL A 356 10.22 -8.64 -12.26
C VAL A 356 11.12 -7.46 -11.88
N THR A 357 10.81 -6.77 -10.78
CA THR A 357 11.53 -5.58 -10.31
C THR A 357 12.01 -5.73 -8.86
N PRO A 358 12.87 -6.72 -8.57
CA PRO A 358 13.21 -7.09 -7.18
C PRO A 358 13.86 -5.95 -6.39
N GLN A 359 14.59 -5.05 -7.07
CA GLN A 359 15.21 -3.89 -6.43
C GLN A 359 14.16 -2.88 -5.90
N ALA A 360 13.09 -2.64 -6.67
CA ALA A 360 11.99 -1.74 -6.26
C ALA A 360 11.17 -2.31 -5.09
N TYR A 361 11.30 -3.62 -4.85
CA TYR A 361 10.73 -4.34 -3.72
C TYR A 361 11.80 -4.71 -2.69
N MET A 362 12.97 -4.07 -2.68
CA MET A 362 14.01 -4.27 -1.67
C MET A 362 14.40 -5.76 -1.43
N LEU A 363 14.33 -6.59 -2.47
CA LEU A 363 14.68 -8.01 -2.42
C LEU A 363 16.16 -8.26 -2.78
N VAL A 364 16.79 -7.26 -3.42
CA VAL A 364 18.18 -7.30 -3.90
C VAL A 364 18.82 -5.91 -3.75
N ASP A 365 20.14 -5.86 -3.63
CA ASP A 365 20.90 -4.62 -3.40
C ASP A 365 21.04 -3.74 -4.64
N GLY A 366 20.94 -4.33 -5.84
CA GLY A 366 21.13 -3.63 -7.10
C GLY A 366 20.32 -4.23 -8.25
N PRO A 367 20.24 -3.51 -9.40
CA PRO A 367 19.49 -3.98 -10.55
C PRO A 367 20.10 -5.30 -11.10
N PRO A 368 19.30 -6.34 -11.35
CA PRO A 368 19.81 -7.59 -11.91
C PRO A 368 20.46 -7.39 -13.28
N ALA A 369 21.46 -8.20 -13.59
CA ALA A 369 22.09 -8.23 -14.91
C ALA A 369 21.11 -8.62 -16.03
N LYS A 370 21.48 -8.36 -17.30
CA LYS A 370 20.60 -8.51 -18.47
C LYS A 370 19.94 -9.90 -18.55
N HIS A 371 20.70 -10.99 -18.38
CA HIS A 371 20.19 -12.35 -18.49
C HIS A 371 19.30 -12.75 -17.29
N PRO A 372 19.74 -12.64 -16.02
CA PRO A 372 18.86 -12.91 -14.87
C PRO A 372 17.56 -12.08 -14.88
N ARG A 373 17.62 -10.79 -15.24
CA ARG A 373 16.43 -9.93 -15.37
C ARG A 373 15.43 -10.48 -16.39
N ARG A 374 15.93 -10.97 -17.53
CA ARG A 374 15.10 -11.60 -18.56
C ARG A 374 14.50 -12.91 -18.05
N THR A 375 15.28 -13.74 -17.37
CA THR A 375 14.81 -14.99 -16.77
C THR A 375 13.72 -14.75 -15.73
N LEU A 376 13.90 -13.80 -14.80
CA LEU A 376 12.88 -13.39 -13.83
C LEU A 376 11.58 -12.94 -14.50
N THR A 377 11.69 -12.20 -15.61
CA THR A 377 10.52 -11.80 -16.41
C THR A 377 9.78 -12.99 -17.01
N LEU A 378 10.51 -14.00 -17.51
CA LEU A 378 9.91 -15.23 -18.03
C LEU A 378 9.24 -16.04 -16.92
N ILE A 379 9.87 -16.17 -15.75
CA ILE A 379 9.27 -16.83 -14.58
C ILE A 379 7.97 -16.15 -14.17
N ALA A 380 7.97 -14.83 -14.04
CA ALA A 380 6.76 -14.07 -13.69
C ALA A 380 5.63 -14.27 -14.71
N LYS A 381 5.96 -14.33 -16.02
CA LYS A 381 4.98 -14.64 -17.08
C LYS A 381 4.43 -16.06 -16.96
N MET A 382 5.29 -17.05 -16.66
CA MET A 382 4.85 -18.43 -16.46
C MET A 382 3.91 -18.57 -15.26
N LEU A 383 4.25 -17.94 -14.13
CA LEU A 383 3.38 -17.89 -12.95
C LEU A 383 2.08 -17.15 -13.25
N GLN A 384 2.13 -16.05 -14.02
CA GLN A 384 0.94 -15.31 -14.41
C GLN A 384 0.01 -16.12 -15.32
N ASN A 385 0.57 -16.85 -16.28
CA ASN A 385 -0.17 -17.74 -17.18
C ASN A 385 -0.75 -18.95 -16.45
N LEU A 386 -0.14 -19.37 -15.34
CA LEU A 386 -0.69 -20.41 -14.49
C LEU A 386 -1.82 -19.90 -13.59
N ALA A 387 -1.70 -18.68 -13.08
CA ALA A 387 -2.72 -18.04 -12.23
C ALA A 387 -3.96 -17.57 -13.02
N ASN A 388 -3.81 -17.30 -14.32
CA ASN A 388 -4.88 -16.89 -15.23
C ASN A 388 -5.12 -17.92 -16.33
N LYS A 389 -6.15 -17.73 -17.15
CA LYS A 389 -6.26 -18.48 -18.42
C LYS A 389 -5.15 -18.01 -19.37
N PRO A 390 -4.27 -18.90 -19.87
CA PRO A 390 -3.23 -18.50 -20.80
C PRO A 390 -3.82 -17.91 -22.09
N SER A 391 -3.19 -16.84 -22.60
CA SER A 391 -3.46 -16.31 -23.94
C SER A 391 -2.14 -16.18 -24.70
N TYR A 392 -1.93 -17.07 -25.65
CA TYR A 392 -0.70 -17.13 -26.45
C TYR A 392 -0.75 -16.30 -27.74
N ALA A 393 -1.83 -15.53 -27.94
CA ALA A 393 -2.07 -14.77 -29.17
C ALA A 393 -0.96 -13.76 -29.50
N LYS A 394 -0.27 -13.22 -28.48
CA LYS A 394 0.80 -12.23 -28.66
C LYS A 394 2.22 -12.82 -28.59
N GLU A 395 2.38 -14.00 -28.00
CA GLU A 395 3.69 -14.62 -27.72
C GLU A 395 3.61 -16.14 -27.97
N GLN A 396 3.44 -16.54 -29.24
CA GLN A 396 3.26 -17.94 -29.62
C GLN A 396 4.37 -18.86 -29.11
N TYR A 397 5.62 -18.37 -29.03
CA TYR A 397 6.75 -19.14 -28.51
C TYR A 397 6.58 -19.62 -27.07
N MET A 398 5.73 -18.97 -26.26
CA MET A 398 5.40 -19.39 -24.89
C MET A 398 4.51 -20.64 -24.82
N MET A 399 3.92 -21.09 -25.94
CA MET A 399 3.14 -22.35 -25.99
C MET A 399 3.98 -23.57 -25.62
N SER A 400 5.29 -23.51 -25.88
CA SER A 400 6.25 -24.54 -25.48
C SER A 400 6.33 -24.76 -23.95
N LEU A 401 5.82 -23.80 -23.15
CA LEU A 401 5.76 -23.86 -21.69
C LEU A 401 4.40 -24.37 -21.17
N ASN A 402 3.47 -24.79 -22.04
CA ASN A 402 2.20 -25.41 -21.63
C ASN A 402 2.37 -26.60 -20.66
N PRO A 403 3.38 -27.47 -20.79
CA PRO A 403 3.59 -28.57 -19.83
C PRO A 403 3.72 -28.07 -18.38
N PHE A 404 4.36 -26.91 -18.17
CA PHE A 404 4.44 -26.29 -16.85
C PHE A 404 3.06 -25.89 -16.31
N VAL A 405 2.18 -25.36 -17.16
CA VAL A 405 0.83 -24.95 -16.74
C VAL A 405 -0.02 -26.18 -16.40
N GLU A 406 -0.03 -27.17 -17.28
CA GLU A 406 -0.83 -28.39 -17.12
C GLU A 406 -0.46 -29.18 -15.87
N ASN A 407 0.85 -29.30 -15.57
CA ASN A 407 1.33 -30.01 -14.39
C ASN A 407 1.00 -29.30 -13.07
N ASN A 408 0.74 -27.99 -13.11
CA ASN A 408 0.70 -27.15 -11.91
C ASN A 408 -0.66 -26.51 -11.61
N LYS A 409 -1.61 -26.54 -12.56
CA LYS A 409 -2.94 -25.90 -12.41
C LYS A 409 -3.71 -26.38 -11.18
N THR A 410 -3.65 -27.68 -10.87
CA THR A 410 -4.41 -28.26 -9.75
C THR A 410 -3.89 -27.76 -8.41
N ARG A 411 -2.58 -27.81 -8.19
CA ARG A 411 -1.96 -27.34 -6.94
C ARG A 411 -2.05 -25.81 -6.78
N MET A 412 -1.98 -25.06 -7.88
CA MET A 412 -2.21 -23.62 -7.87
C MET A 412 -3.63 -23.28 -7.39
N ASN A 413 -4.65 -23.95 -7.93
CA ASN A 413 -6.03 -23.74 -7.50
C ASN A 413 -6.26 -24.13 -6.03
N ALA A 414 -5.63 -25.22 -5.58
CA ALA A 414 -5.69 -25.62 -4.16
C ALA A 414 -5.10 -24.53 -3.25
N PHE A 415 -3.94 -23.99 -3.62
CA PHE A 415 -3.30 -22.88 -2.90
C PHE A 415 -4.18 -21.62 -2.87
N LEU A 416 -4.70 -21.18 -4.01
CA LEU A 416 -5.58 -19.99 -4.10
C LEU A 416 -6.86 -20.15 -3.26
N ASN A 417 -7.36 -21.37 -3.14
CA ASN A 417 -8.51 -21.67 -2.29
C ASN A 417 -8.16 -21.63 -0.80
N ALA A 418 -7.01 -22.20 -0.42
CA ALA A 418 -6.53 -22.17 0.96
C ALA A 418 -6.19 -20.74 1.42
N LEU A 419 -5.76 -19.84 0.51
CA LEU A 419 -5.57 -18.42 0.82
C LEU A 419 -6.83 -17.77 1.38
N CYS A 420 -8.02 -18.23 0.95
CA CYS A 420 -9.30 -17.67 1.37
C CYS A 420 -9.79 -18.20 2.73
N ASP A 421 -9.13 -19.20 3.30
CA ASP A 421 -9.54 -19.85 4.54
C ASP A 421 -9.04 -19.07 5.76
N VAL A 422 -9.77 -18.01 6.13
CA VAL A 422 -9.46 -17.17 7.30
C VAL A 422 -10.71 -16.76 8.07
N GLY A 423 -10.58 -16.65 9.40
CA GLY A 423 -11.62 -16.13 10.29
C GLY A 423 -11.89 -14.63 10.06
N ASP A 424 -13.11 -14.19 10.37
CA ASP A 424 -13.45 -12.77 10.36
C ASP A 424 -12.99 -12.06 11.63
N PHE A 425 -12.79 -10.75 11.55
CA PHE A 425 -12.24 -9.93 12.63
C PHE A 425 -13.29 -9.06 13.35
N TYR A 426 -14.58 -9.12 12.97
CA TYR A 426 -15.60 -8.17 13.45
C TYR A 426 -15.74 -8.14 14.97
N GLU A 427 -15.77 -9.32 15.61
CA GLU A 427 -15.84 -9.42 17.08
C GLU A 427 -14.62 -8.76 17.75
N THR A 428 -13.43 -8.96 17.18
CA THR A 428 -12.20 -8.32 17.69
C THR A 428 -12.20 -6.82 17.45
N LEU A 429 -12.70 -6.36 16.30
CA LEU A 429 -12.78 -4.94 15.98
C LEU A 429 -13.76 -4.19 16.89
N GLU A 430 -14.92 -4.79 17.19
CA GLU A 430 -15.88 -4.20 18.14
C GLU A 430 -15.19 -3.97 19.49
N MET A 431 -14.51 -4.97 20.02
CA MET A 431 -13.74 -4.87 21.28
C MET A 431 -12.63 -3.82 21.21
N ASP A 432 -11.85 -3.81 20.12
CA ASP A 432 -10.78 -2.83 19.89
C ASP A 432 -11.32 -1.39 19.85
N GLN A 433 -12.53 -1.17 19.30
CA GLN A 433 -13.18 0.13 19.29
C GLN A 433 -13.58 0.59 20.70
N TYR A 434 -14.19 -0.29 21.50
CA TYR A 434 -14.51 0.00 22.90
C TYR A 434 -13.24 0.34 23.72
N MET A 435 -12.16 -0.43 23.53
CA MET A 435 -10.88 -0.14 24.20
C MET A 435 -10.22 1.15 23.72
N ALA A 436 -10.44 1.58 22.48
CA ALA A 436 -9.90 2.85 22.00
C ALA A 436 -10.59 4.05 22.65
N LEU A 437 -11.88 3.95 22.96
CA LEU A 437 -12.64 5.02 23.64
C LEU A 437 -12.18 5.27 25.08
N SER A 438 -11.41 4.35 25.68
CA SER A 438 -10.77 4.54 26.98
C SER A 438 -9.33 5.06 26.90
N LYS A 439 -8.70 5.02 25.72
CA LYS A 439 -7.37 5.61 25.51
C LYS A 439 -7.47 7.12 25.59
N LYS A 440 -6.77 7.73 26.55
CA LYS A 440 -6.78 9.18 26.78
C LYS A 440 -6.02 9.99 25.73
N ASP A 441 -5.12 9.36 24.96
CA ASP A 441 -4.16 10.04 24.06
C ASP A 441 -4.12 9.42 22.65
N LEU A 442 -5.22 9.53 21.89
CA LEU A 442 -5.21 9.19 20.46
C LEU A 442 -4.59 10.34 19.66
N GLN A 443 -3.59 10.04 18.82
CA GLN A 443 -2.91 11.04 17.98
C GLN A 443 -2.35 10.44 16.69
N ILE A 444 -2.23 11.25 15.63
CA ILE A 444 -1.62 10.86 14.36
C ILE A 444 -0.57 11.87 13.90
N GLN A 445 0.46 11.39 13.19
CA GLN A 445 1.51 12.24 12.62
C GLN A 445 1.22 12.58 11.15
N ILE A 446 0.71 13.79 10.90
CA ILE A 446 0.21 14.21 9.58
C ILE A 446 0.91 15.47 9.08
N THR A 447 1.19 15.54 7.78
CA THR A 447 1.74 16.76 7.17
C THR A 447 0.65 17.75 6.81
N LEU A 448 0.98 19.04 6.74
CA LEU A 448 0.03 20.09 6.33
C LEU A 448 -0.64 19.79 4.98
N ASN A 449 0.13 19.35 3.99
CA ASN A 449 -0.42 19.00 2.68
C ASN A 449 -1.30 17.74 2.72
N GLU A 450 -0.98 16.72 3.53
CA GLU A 450 -1.89 15.57 3.71
C GLU A 450 -3.22 16.01 4.33
N LEU A 451 -3.16 16.90 5.32
CA LEU A 451 -4.31 17.43 6.02
C LEU A 451 -5.18 18.32 5.11
N TYR A 452 -4.59 19.27 4.38
CA TYR A 452 -5.30 20.14 3.44
C TYR A 452 -5.82 19.40 2.21
N ASN A 453 -5.07 18.45 1.66
CA ASN A 453 -5.55 17.64 0.53
C ASN A 453 -6.76 16.79 0.93
N THR A 454 -6.72 16.15 2.09
CA THR A 454 -7.85 15.35 2.58
C THR A 454 -9.07 16.23 2.80
N HIS A 455 -8.90 17.40 3.42
CA HIS A 455 -9.97 18.38 3.59
C HIS A 455 -10.56 18.82 2.23
N SER A 456 -9.71 19.22 1.29
CA SER A 456 -10.15 19.64 -0.05
C SER A 456 -10.96 18.55 -0.77
N LEU A 457 -10.49 17.31 -0.73
CA LEU A 457 -11.17 16.18 -1.37
C LEU A 457 -12.52 15.86 -0.72
N VAL A 458 -12.58 15.90 0.62
CA VAL A 458 -13.85 15.70 1.35
C VAL A 458 -14.82 16.84 1.03
N ALA A 459 -14.36 18.09 1.03
CA ALA A 459 -15.19 19.26 0.74
C ALA A 459 -15.73 19.23 -0.71
N GLN A 460 -14.90 18.86 -1.69
CA GLN A 460 -15.29 18.73 -3.10
C GLN A 460 -16.43 17.72 -3.31
N HIS A 461 -16.45 16.65 -2.52
CA HIS A 461 -17.42 15.57 -2.64
C HIS A 461 -18.45 15.54 -1.51
N LEU A 462 -18.57 16.62 -0.74
CA LEU A 462 -19.36 16.65 0.49
C LEU A 462 -20.83 16.31 0.27
N GLU A 463 -21.42 16.77 -0.85
CA GLU A 463 -22.83 16.48 -1.20
C GLU A 463 -23.12 14.98 -1.31
N ILE A 464 -22.14 14.20 -1.78
CA ILE A 464 -22.29 12.74 -1.93
C ILE A 464 -21.94 12.03 -0.62
N LEU A 465 -20.90 12.51 0.07
CA LEU A 465 -20.41 11.89 1.31
C LEU A 465 -21.36 12.12 2.50
N ALA A 466 -21.99 13.28 2.57
CA ALA A 466 -22.86 13.71 3.65
C ALA A 466 -24.00 14.60 3.13
N PRO A 467 -25.03 14.01 2.47
CA PRO A 467 -26.14 14.76 1.86
C PRO A 467 -27.08 15.43 2.86
N ASN A 468 -27.03 15.01 4.14
CA ASN A 468 -27.89 15.53 5.19
C ASN A 468 -27.07 16.46 6.10
N ASP A 469 -27.62 17.65 6.38
CA ASP A 469 -26.98 18.68 7.22
C ASP A 469 -26.78 18.22 8.68
N LYS A 470 -27.47 17.17 9.11
CA LYS A 470 -27.27 16.56 10.43
C LYS A 470 -26.08 15.60 10.50
N HIS A 471 -25.48 15.24 9.38
CA HIS A 471 -24.34 14.33 9.39
C HIS A 471 -23.11 15.00 10.02
N HIS A 472 -22.44 14.30 10.93
CA HIS A 472 -21.27 14.80 11.64
C HIS A 472 -20.18 15.32 10.69
N LEU A 473 -19.95 14.63 9.58
CA LEU A 473 -18.96 15.04 8.57
C LEU A 473 -19.25 16.43 7.99
N ARG A 474 -20.52 16.72 7.65
CA ARG A 474 -20.91 18.02 7.09
C ARG A 474 -20.72 19.13 8.12
N ILE A 475 -21.18 18.90 9.35
CA ILE A 475 -21.02 19.86 10.45
C ILE A 475 -19.55 20.22 10.65
N LEU A 476 -18.63 19.24 10.63
CA LEU A 476 -17.20 19.52 10.77
C LEU A 476 -16.65 20.33 9.59
N ILE A 477 -16.98 19.95 8.36
CA ILE A 477 -16.47 20.65 7.17
C ILE A 477 -16.98 22.09 7.10
N ASP A 478 -18.25 22.32 7.43
CA ASP A 478 -18.84 23.66 7.47
C ASP A 478 -18.16 24.55 8.53
N GLU A 479 -17.81 23.99 9.69
CA GLU A 479 -17.07 24.68 10.76
C GLU A 479 -15.59 24.95 10.39
N LEU A 480 -14.96 24.07 9.60
CA LEU A 480 -13.60 24.26 9.10
C LEU A 480 -13.54 25.34 8.00
N GLY A 481 -14.61 25.51 7.23
CA GLY A 481 -14.71 26.46 6.12
C GLY A 481 -13.89 26.03 4.90
N ALA A 482 -13.45 27.01 4.10
CA ALA A 482 -12.71 26.71 2.86
C ALA A 482 -11.35 26.05 3.16
N SER A 483 -11.06 24.95 2.45
CA SER A 483 -9.76 24.28 2.55
C SER A 483 -8.63 25.19 2.06
N PRO A 484 -7.53 25.31 2.83
CA PRO A 484 -6.30 25.96 2.35
C PRO A 484 -5.72 25.21 1.13
N GLY A 485 -4.99 25.94 0.29
CA GLY A 485 -4.20 25.34 -0.79
C GLY A 485 -2.96 24.62 -0.27
N GLN A 486 -2.34 23.80 -1.12
CA GLN A 486 -1.08 23.14 -0.79
C GLN A 486 0.02 24.16 -0.52
N VAL A 487 0.81 23.90 0.52
CA VAL A 487 1.97 24.70 0.86
C VAL A 487 3.23 24.17 0.16
N PRO A 488 4.21 25.03 -0.17
CA PRO A 488 5.49 24.61 -0.71
C PRO A 488 6.18 23.55 0.16
N ARG A 489 7.03 22.71 -0.44
CA ARG A 489 7.72 21.61 0.25
C ARG A 489 8.51 22.07 1.49
N LYS A 490 9.10 23.27 1.44
CA LYS A 490 9.79 23.92 2.57
C LYS A 490 8.90 24.16 3.79
N GLU A 491 7.61 24.43 3.55
CA GLU A 491 6.61 24.77 4.56
C GLU A 491 5.74 23.57 4.95
N ASN A 492 5.80 22.46 4.20
CA ASN A 492 5.01 21.25 4.45
C ASN A 492 5.51 20.44 5.65
N ARG A 493 5.25 20.94 6.86
CA ARG A 493 5.67 20.35 8.13
C ARG A 493 4.79 19.19 8.57
N THR A 494 5.38 18.28 9.33
CA THR A 494 4.66 17.23 10.08
C THR A 494 4.16 17.78 11.41
N LEU A 495 2.93 17.43 11.75
CA LEU A 495 2.22 17.81 12.96
C LEU A 495 1.81 16.56 13.72
N ASP A 496 1.84 16.62 15.05
CA ASP A 496 1.19 15.64 15.91
C ASP A 496 -0.24 16.13 16.16
N LEU A 497 -1.22 15.48 15.51
CA LEU A 497 -2.62 15.86 15.57
C LEU A 497 -3.35 15.00 16.62
N PRO A 498 -3.78 15.57 17.75
CA PRO A 498 -4.60 14.85 18.73
C PRO A 498 -5.98 14.57 18.14
N LEU A 499 -6.42 13.32 18.24
CA LEU A 499 -7.70 12.84 17.74
C LEU A 499 -8.67 12.67 18.91
N PHE A 500 -9.86 13.25 18.77
CA PHE A 500 -10.93 13.10 19.75
C PHE A 500 -12.28 13.27 19.06
N SER A 501 -13.31 12.67 19.66
CA SER A 501 -14.69 12.93 19.27
C SER A 501 -15.31 13.94 20.23
N ARG A 502 -16.04 14.92 19.69
CA ARG A 502 -16.92 15.77 20.48
C ARG A 502 -18.29 15.15 20.79
N TRP A 503 -18.63 14.04 20.12
CA TRP A 503 -19.94 13.37 20.26
C TRP A 503 -19.86 12.10 21.12
N GLU A 504 -18.69 11.49 21.21
CA GLU A 504 -18.48 10.28 22.01
C GLU A 504 -17.87 10.67 23.37
N THR A 505 -18.50 10.23 24.46
CA THR A 505 -17.94 10.38 25.80
C THR A 505 -16.90 9.30 26.05
N PRO A 506 -15.66 9.65 26.47
CA PRO A 506 -14.67 8.66 26.86
C PRO A 506 -15.22 7.74 27.96
N ILE A 507 -15.06 6.43 27.79
CA ILE A 507 -15.49 5.45 28.79
C ILE A 507 -14.54 5.57 29.99
N GLN A 508 -15.02 6.14 31.10
CA GLN A 508 -14.22 6.37 32.30
C GLN A 508 -13.96 5.08 33.09
N ASP A 509 -14.89 4.11 33.04
CA ASP A 509 -14.76 2.82 33.72
C ASP A 509 -15.18 1.67 32.79
N LEU A 510 -14.18 0.99 32.22
CA LEU A 510 -14.34 -0.22 31.39
C LEU A 510 -15.17 -1.28 32.12
N THR A 511 -14.96 -1.42 33.43
CA THR A 511 -15.58 -2.45 34.27
C THR A 511 -17.10 -2.32 34.28
N THR A 512 -17.61 -1.09 34.44
CA THR A 512 -19.05 -0.80 34.48
C THR A 512 -19.71 -0.98 33.10
N ALA A 513 -19.02 -0.64 32.00
CA ALA A 513 -19.53 -0.84 30.64
C ALA A 513 -19.64 -2.33 30.26
N PHE A 514 -18.69 -3.16 30.71
CA PHE A 514 -18.72 -4.60 30.41
C PHE A 514 -19.72 -5.40 31.25
N MET A 515 -20.07 -4.92 32.44
CA MET A 515 -21.15 -5.51 33.25
C MET A 515 -22.51 -5.45 32.54
N SER A 516 -22.75 -4.43 31.70
CA SER A 516 -24.01 -4.27 30.98
C SER A 516 -24.15 -5.08 29.68
N GLU A 517 -23.05 -5.37 28.97
CA GLU A 517 -23.12 -5.96 27.62
C GLU A 517 -22.82 -7.46 27.56
N ASN A 518 -21.94 -8.01 28.42
CA ASN A 518 -21.37 -9.35 28.23
C ASN A 518 -21.85 -10.44 29.22
N ASN A 519 -22.89 -10.19 30.03
CA ASN A 519 -23.38 -11.13 31.06
C ASN A 519 -22.29 -11.64 32.02
N VAL A 520 -21.26 -10.84 32.30
CA VAL A 520 -20.19 -11.18 33.24
C VAL A 520 -20.68 -10.89 34.66
N THR A 521 -20.63 -11.88 35.56
CA THR A 521 -21.08 -11.68 36.94
C THR A 521 -20.00 -10.97 37.76
N GLN A 522 -20.41 -10.29 38.84
CA GLN A 522 -19.46 -9.68 39.79
C GLN A 522 -18.44 -10.70 40.34
N ASN A 523 -18.86 -11.95 40.53
CA ASN A 523 -18.00 -13.04 40.96
C ASN A 523 -16.93 -13.40 39.92
N ASP A 524 -17.28 -13.35 38.62
CA ASP A 524 -16.33 -13.60 37.54
C ASP A 524 -15.27 -12.49 37.45
N ILE A 525 -15.68 -11.23 37.64
CA ILE A 525 -14.75 -10.08 37.67
C ILE A 525 -13.79 -10.21 38.85
N LEU A 526 -14.31 -10.48 40.05
CA LEU A 526 -13.51 -10.66 41.26
C LEU A 526 -12.51 -11.82 41.10
N TYR A 527 -12.94 -12.95 40.51
CA TYR A 527 -12.07 -14.09 40.24
C TYR A 527 -10.96 -13.74 39.26
N MET A 528 -11.29 -13.06 38.16
CA MET A 528 -10.31 -12.68 37.13
C MET A 528 -9.32 -11.63 37.63
N GLU A 529 -9.79 -10.65 38.39
CA GLU A 529 -8.93 -9.63 39.00
C GLU A 529 -7.99 -10.27 40.04
N THR A 530 -8.48 -11.21 40.84
CA THR A 530 -7.65 -11.98 41.79
C THR A 530 -6.56 -12.77 41.05
N LYS A 531 -6.94 -13.49 39.98
CA LYS A 531 -6.00 -14.22 39.12
C LYS A 531 -4.94 -13.28 38.52
N SER A 532 -5.37 -12.15 37.97
CA SER A 532 -4.48 -11.16 37.34
C SER A 532 -3.44 -10.64 38.33
N ILE A 533 -3.86 -10.25 39.54
CA ILE A 533 -2.93 -9.78 40.58
C ILE A 533 -1.92 -10.89 40.97
N PHE A 534 -2.34 -12.15 41.06
CA PHE A 534 -1.40 -13.26 41.31
C PHE A 534 -0.37 -13.45 40.19
N VAL A 535 -0.81 -13.36 38.93
CA VAL A 535 0.09 -13.42 37.77
C VAL A 535 1.08 -12.25 37.81
N GLN A 536 0.62 -11.03 38.10
CA GLN A 536 1.49 -9.85 38.26
C GLN A 536 2.51 -10.04 39.39
N LEU A 537 2.09 -10.51 40.57
CA LEU A 537 3.00 -10.76 41.70
C LEU A 537 4.07 -11.81 41.37
N LEU A 538 3.70 -12.88 40.66
CA LEU A 538 4.64 -13.92 40.23
C LEU A 538 5.61 -13.44 39.15
N ARG A 539 5.19 -12.54 38.26
CA ARG A 539 6.06 -11.87 37.28
C ARG A 539 7.04 -10.90 37.95
N SER A 540 6.58 -10.16 38.96
CA SER A 540 7.42 -9.22 39.73
C SER A 540 8.39 -9.93 40.69
N ILE A 541 8.11 -11.17 41.11
CA ILE A 541 8.98 -11.95 42.01
C ILE A 541 9.26 -13.34 41.40
N PRO A 542 10.18 -13.44 40.42
CA PRO A 542 10.42 -14.68 39.66
C PRO A 542 10.83 -15.88 40.53
N THR A 543 11.54 -15.63 41.63
CA THR A 543 11.97 -16.68 42.59
C THR A 543 10.81 -17.44 43.23
N LEU A 544 9.60 -16.88 43.21
CA LEU A 544 8.37 -17.53 43.69
C LEU A 544 7.68 -18.36 42.61
N ALA A 545 7.91 -18.05 41.33
CA ALA A 545 7.35 -18.79 40.20
C ALA A 545 8.08 -20.12 39.95
N GLU A 546 9.36 -20.22 40.33
CA GLU A 546 10.19 -21.43 40.15
C GLU A 546 9.84 -22.55 41.15
N LYS A 547 9.20 -22.24 42.27
CA LYS A 547 8.81 -23.23 43.29
C LYS A 547 7.47 -23.87 42.93
N ARG A 548 7.50 -25.15 42.54
CA ARG A 548 6.28 -25.96 42.32
C ARG A 548 6.02 -26.90 43.52
N PRO A 549 4.76 -27.07 43.95
CA PRO A 549 3.54 -26.42 43.46
C PRO A 549 3.42 -24.94 43.88
N ILE A 550 2.75 -24.12 43.07
CA ILE A 550 2.52 -22.69 43.34
C ILE A 550 1.62 -22.56 44.58
N ASN A 551 2.06 -21.81 45.59
CA ASN A 551 1.29 -21.59 46.83
C ASN A 551 0.80 -20.14 46.91
N LEU A 552 -0.45 -19.89 46.50
CA LEU A 552 -1.03 -18.54 46.43
C LEU A 552 -1.02 -17.79 47.78
N PRO A 553 -1.39 -18.40 48.93
CA PRO A 553 -1.28 -17.75 50.23
C PRO A 553 0.13 -17.27 50.56
N GLN A 554 1.15 -18.10 50.30
CA GLN A 554 2.54 -17.75 50.57
C GLN A 554 3.03 -16.61 49.66
N ILE A 555 2.56 -16.57 48.41
CA ILE A 555 2.87 -15.50 47.46
C ILE A 555 2.25 -14.18 47.93
N ALA A 556 0.98 -14.18 48.34
CA ALA A 556 0.31 -13.00 48.87
C ALA A 556 0.99 -12.46 50.14
N GLU A 557 1.39 -13.35 51.05
CA GLU A 557 2.09 -13.00 52.29
C GLU A 557 3.49 -12.43 52.05
N ARG A 558 4.26 -13.05 51.14
CA ARG A 558 5.58 -12.52 50.76
C ARG A 558 5.47 -11.18 50.04
N ALA A 559 4.50 -11.00 49.15
CA ALA A 559 4.24 -9.72 48.53
C ALA A 559 3.89 -8.63 49.57
N ALA A 560 3.02 -8.96 50.54
CA ALA A 560 2.62 -8.06 51.62
C ALA A 560 3.76 -7.65 52.58
N THR A 561 4.89 -8.36 52.58
CA THR A 561 6.05 -8.10 53.45
C THR A 561 7.27 -7.58 52.67
N THR A 562 7.13 -7.35 51.37
CA THR A 562 8.21 -6.84 50.52
C THR A 562 8.47 -5.35 50.79
N LYS A 563 9.66 -4.85 50.42
CA LYS A 563 10.01 -3.42 50.57
C LYS A 563 9.31 -2.49 49.57
N ASP A 564 8.68 -3.05 48.54
CA ASP A 564 7.97 -2.32 47.51
C ASP A 564 6.51 -2.08 47.92
N ALA A 565 6.15 -0.81 48.10
CA ALA A 565 4.82 -0.38 48.52
C ALA A 565 3.70 -0.73 47.51
N THR A 566 4.04 -0.96 46.23
CA THR A 566 3.07 -1.39 45.21
C THR A 566 2.76 -2.88 45.36
N LEU A 567 3.78 -3.72 45.51
CA LEU A 567 3.64 -5.16 45.74
C LEU A 567 2.96 -5.45 47.08
N VAL A 568 3.23 -4.64 48.11
CA VAL A 568 2.55 -4.75 49.41
C VAL A 568 1.06 -4.52 49.27
N ARG A 569 0.65 -3.44 48.57
CA ARG A 569 -0.76 -3.16 48.29
C ARG A 569 -1.43 -4.29 47.51
N LYS A 570 -0.76 -4.81 46.47
CA LYS A 570 -1.25 -5.96 45.68
C LYS A 570 -1.38 -7.23 46.52
N GLY A 571 -0.39 -7.52 47.39
CA GLY A 571 -0.41 -8.68 48.29
C GLY A 571 -1.52 -8.62 49.34
N ILE A 572 -1.79 -7.45 49.92
CA ILE A 572 -2.92 -7.24 50.85
C ILE A 572 -4.26 -7.40 50.10
N LYS A 573 -4.40 -6.72 48.96
CA LYS A 573 -5.62 -6.76 48.14
C LYS A 573 -5.98 -8.19 47.71
N VAL A 574 -5.03 -8.95 47.16
CA VAL A 574 -5.31 -10.31 46.68
C VAL A 574 -5.64 -11.29 47.82
N LYS A 575 -5.13 -11.02 49.04
CA LYS A 575 -5.46 -11.79 50.24
C LYS A 575 -6.90 -11.55 50.69
N GLU A 576 -7.39 -10.32 50.60
CA GLU A 576 -8.79 -9.97 50.87
C GLU A 576 -9.71 -10.56 49.81
N MET A 577 -9.36 -10.43 48.52
CA MET A 577 -10.16 -10.96 47.42
C MET A 577 -10.23 -12.49 47.42
N LEU A 578 -9.14 -13.21 47.77
CA LEU A 578 -9.20 -14.66 47.95
C LEU A 578 -10.19 -15.08 49.05
N ARG A 579 -10.25 -14.31 50.14
CA ARG A 579 -11.17 -14.57 51.25
C ARG A 579 -12.62 -14.34 50.81
N GLU A 580 -12.87 -13.27 50.06
CA GLU A 580 -14.19 -12.99 49.48
C GLU A 580 -14.64 -14.08 48.49
N LEU A 581 -13.74 -14.57 47.63
CA LEU A 581 -14.02 -15.69 46.73
C LEU A 581 -14.28 -17.02 47.45
N GLU A 582 -13.63 -17.25 48.60
CA GLU A 582 -13.88 -18.39 49.48
C GLU A 582 -15.27 -18.30 50.12
N GLU A 583 -15.66 -17.11 50.61
CA GLU A 583 -17.00 -16.85 51.17
C GLU A 583 -18.10 -17.04 50.12
N LEU A 584 -17.83 -16.66 48.87
CA LEU A 584 -18.72 -16.86 47.71
C LEU A 584 -18.70 -18.30 47.17
N LYS A 585 -17.88 -19.20 47.73
CA LYS A 585 -17.70 -20.61 47.30
C LYS A 585 -17.25 -20.77 45.85
N VAL A 586 -16.53 -19.79 45.32
CA VAL A 586 -15.94 -19.85 43.97
C VAL A 586 -14.60 -20.59 44.00
N VAL A 587 -13.87 -20.49 45.10
CA VAL A 587 -12.60 -21.21 45.36
C VAL A 587 -12.65 -21.91 46.72
N ASP A 588 -11.88 -22.99 46.89
CA ASP A 588 -11.76 -23.70 48.17
C ASP A 588 -10.34 -23.53 48.72
N ARG A 589 -10.21 -23.33 50.03
CA ARG A 589 -8.91 -23.27 50.71
C ARG A 589 -8.37 -24.67 51.03
N ARG A 590 -9.23 -25.67 51.16
CA ARG A 590 -8.88 -27.04 51.55
C ARG A 590 -8.10 -27.78 50.47
N ASP A 591 -8.31 -27.43 49.20
CA ASP A 591 -7.57 -27.95 48.06
C ASP A 591 -6.34 -27.09 47.70
N GLY A 592 -6.04 -26.06 48.50
CA GLY A 592 -4.95 -25.13 48.24
C GLY A 592 -5.25 -24.12 47.12
N TYR A 593 -6.52 -23.85 46.83
CA TYR A 593 -6.98 -23.05 45.70
C TYR A 593 -6.61 -23.67 44.35
N SER A 594 -6.79 -24.99 44.22
CA SER A 594 -6.25 -25.81 43.11
C SER A 594 -6.57 -25.27 41.71
N LEU A 595 -7.83 -24.90 41.48
CA LEU A 595 -8.31 -24.35 40.21
C LEU A 595 -7.60 -23.04 39.86
N MET A 596 -7.48 -22.13 40.82
CA MET A 596 -6.81 -20.84 40.64
C MET A 596 -5.31 -21.04 40.42
N THR A 597 -4.67 -21.96 41.15
CA THR A 597 -3.24 -22.26 40.96
C THR A 597 -2.95 -22.81 39.58
N ASP A 598 -3.81 -23.70 39.06
CA ASP A 598 -3.64 -24.29 37.73
C ASP A 598 -3.86 -23.25 36.62
N GLU A 599 -4.87 -22.39 36.76
CA GLU A 599 -5.10 -21.28 35.83
C GLU A 599 -3.93 -20.28 35.84
N VAL A 600 -3.43 -19.88 37.01
CA VAL A 600 -2.26 -19.00 37.12
C VAL A 600 -1.01 -19.65 36.52
N ALA A 601 -0.79 -20.95 36.73
CA ALA A 601 0.34 -21.67 36.15
C ALA A 601 0.26 -21.78 34.61
N THR A 602 -0.94 -22.00 34.10
CA THR A 602 -1.22 -22.05 32.66
C THR A 602 -0.98 -20.69 32.01
N GLU A 603 -1.45 -19.62 32.65
CA GLU A 603 -1.25 -18.24 32.20
C GLU A 603 0.24 -17.87 32.16
N LEU A 604 1.02 -18.20 33.20
CA LEU A 604 2.47 -17.94 33.21
C LEU A 604 3.21 -18.69 32.09
N THR A 605 2.77 -19.92 31.79
CA THR A 605 3.33 -20.71 30.68
C THR A 605 2.98 -20.07 29.33
N HIS A 606 1.74 -19.60 29.19
CA HIS A 606 1.28 -18.87 28.02
C HIS A 606 2.08 -17.57 27.80
N LEU A 607 2.28 -16.76 28.85
CA LEU A 607 3.09 -15.54 28.82
C LEU A 607 4.56 -15.83 28.50
N GLY A 608 5.11 -16.94 29.00
CA GLY A 608 6.46 -17.39 28.64
C GLY A 608 6.60 -17.68 27.14
N ASN A 609 5.65 -18.42 26.57
CA ASN A 609 5.59 -18.67 25.13
C ASN A 609 5.39 -17.37 24.32
N MET A 610 4.57 -16.45 24.84
CA MET A 610 4.35 -15.14 24.22
C MET A 610 5.65 -14.32 24.19
N ARG A 611 6.46 -14.35 25.26
CA ARG A 611 7.77 -13.69 25.30
C ARG A 611 8.69 -14.18 24.19
N GLU A 612 8.75 -15.49 23.97
CA GLU A 612 9.57 -16.06 22.90
C GLU A 612 9.09 -15.61 21.52
N LYS A 613 7.78 -15.60 21.29
CA LYS A 613 7.17 -15.07 20.06
C LYS A 613 7.50 -13.60 19.84
N VAL A 614 7.36 -12.76 20.86
CA VAL A 614 7.69 -11.32 20.81
C VAL A 614 9.16 -11.12 20.47
N MET A 615 10.07 -11.91 21.06
CA MET A 615 11.50 -11.83 20.74
C MET A 615 11.81 -12.27 19.30
N GLN A 616 11.14 -13.32 18.81
CA GLN A 616 11.29 -13.79 17.43
C GLN A 616 10.77 -12.74 16.43
N GLU A 617 9.60 -12.16 16.69
CA GLU A 617 9.03 -11.07 15.89
C GLU A 617 9.95 -9.85 15.89
N MET A 618 10.49 -9.46 17.05
CA MET A 618 11.41 -8.33 17.17
C MET A 618 12.65 -8.51 16.29
N ARG A 619 13.29 -9.69 16.30
CA ARG A 619 14.45 -9.97 15.43
C ARG A 619 14.11 -9.86 13.94
N SER A 620 12.94 -10.38 13.55
CA SER A 620 12.46 -10.29 12.16
C SER A 620 12.24 -8.83 11.75
N LEU A 621 11.55 -8.06 12.58
CA LEU A 621 11.27 -6.64 12.33
C LEU A 621 12.52 -5.77 12.34
N GLU A 622 13.55 -6.09 13.13
CA GLU A 622 14.84 -5.40 13.08
C GLU A 622 15.53 -5.57 11.72
N ALA A 623 15.50 -6.78 11.16
CA ALA A 623 16.03 -7.04 9.82
C ALA A 623 15.24 -6.31 8.73
N VAL A 624 13.91 -6.21 8.86
CA VAL A 624 13.06 -5.42 7.97
C VAL A 624 13.37 -3.93 8.10
N TYR A 625 13.46 -3.40 9.33
CA TYR A 625 13.79 -2.00 9.59
C TYR A 625 15.13 -1.60 9.00
N LYS A 626 16.16 -2.45 9.14
CA LYS A 626 17.47 -2.24 8.52
C LYS A 626 17.37 -2.07 7.00
N THR A 627 16.66 -2.96 6.32
CA THR A 627 16.46 -2.88 4.87
C THR A 627 15.68 -1.65 4.43
N ILE A 628 14.65 -1.26 5.19
CA ILE A 628 13.91 -0.01 4.92
C ILE A 628 14.85 1.20 5.04
N CYS A 629 15.74 1.23 6.03
CA CYS A 629 16.74 2.30 6.18
C CYS A 629 17.76 2.30 5.03
N GLU A 630 18.25 1.13 4.62
CA GLU A 630 19.16 1.00 3.47
C GLU A 630 18.51 1.52 2.18
N HIS A 631 17.25 1.18 1.94
CA HIS A 631 16.49 1.70 0.80
C HIS A 631 16.31 3.22 0.86
N ASN A 632 16.07 3.78 2.05
CA ASN A 632 16.02 5.24 2.23
C ASN A 632 17.33 5.90 1.79
N ASN A 633 18.46 5.35 2.23
CA ASN A 633 19.79 5.85 1.89
C ASN A 633 20.05 5.74 0.39
N TYR A 634 19.65 4.63 -0.24
CA TYR A 634 19.73 4.46 -1.68
C TYR A 634 18.91 5.50 -2.45
N MET A 635 17.64 5.72 -2.08
CA MET A 635 16.79 6.75 -2.69
C MET A 635 17.36 8.15 -2.51
N ARG A 636 17.92 8.47 -1.34
CA ARG A 636 18.62 9.73 -1.09
C ARG A 636 19.85 9.90 -2.00
N SER A 637 20.65 8.84 -2.15
CA SER A 637 21.79 8.86 -3.07
C SER A 637 21.36 9.05 -4.53
N GLN A 638 20.24 8.48 -4.96
CA GLN A 638 19.65 8.75 -6.27
C GLN A 638 19.25 10.22 -6.41
N LEU A 639 18.57 10.80 -5.41
CA LEU A 639 18.22 12.22 -5.40
C LEU A 639 19.45 13.13 -5.48
N ASP A 640 20.52 12.82 -4.76
CA ASP A 640 21.77 13.60 -4.80
C ASP A 640 22.46 13.49 -6.17
N THR A 641 22.35 12.33 -6.82
CA THR A 641 22.80 12.14 -8.20
C THR A 641 21.99 13.03 -9.15
N TYR A 642 20.67 13.09 -8.98
CA TYR A 642 19.80 13.98 -9.76
C TYR A 642 20.07 15.47 -9.50
N LYS A 643 20.28 15.87 -8.24
CA LYS A 643 20.70 17.23 -7.87
C LYS A 643 21.99 17.62 -8.59
N SER A 644 23.00 16.75 -8.52
CA SER A 644 24.30 16.96 -9.16
C SER A 644 24.16 17.04 -10.69
N TYR A 645 23.34 16.17 -11.27
CA TYR A 645 23.05 16.18 -12.70
C TYR A 645 22.40 17.50 -13.15
N LEU A 646 21.35 17.94 -12.45
CA LEU A 646 20.67 19.21 -12.74
C LEU A 646 21.59 20.40 -12.58
N GLN A 647 22.46 20.40 -11.57
CA GLN A 647 23.47 21.44 -11.38
C GLN A 647 24.48 21.50 -12.55
N ASN A 648 24.95 20.34 -13.02
CA ASN A 648 25.84 20.24 -14.18
C ASN A 648 25.16 20.68 -15.48
N VAL A 649 23.91 20.28 -15.71
CA VAL A 649 23.10 20.76 -16.84
C VAL A 649 22.90 22.26 -16.77
N ARG A 650 22.60 22.84 -15.60
CA ARG A 650 22.46 24.29 -15.39
C ARG A 650 23.75 25.05 -15.69
N MET A 651 24.91 24.54 -15.25
CA MET A 651 26.22 25.10 -15.55
C MET A 651 26.52 25.07 -17.05
N THR A 652 26.20 23.97 -17.73
CA THR A 652 26.45 23.80 -19.17
C THR A 652 25.49 24.64 -20.03
N SER A 653 24.27 24.88 -19.55
CA SER A 653 23.27 25.73 -20.20
C SER A 653 23.57 27.22 -20.04
N GLY A 654 24.18 27.63 -18.91
CA GLY A 654 24.53 29.02 -18.61
C GLY A 654 25.87 29.49 -19.16
N SER A 655 26.76 28.59 -19.61
CA SER A 655 28.15 28.93 -20.01
C SER A 655 28.41 28.93 -21.52
N ALA A 656 27.35 28.93 -22.35
CA ALA A 656 27.49 29.03 -23.81
C ALA A 656 27.74 30.46 -24.35
N LYS A 657 27.82 31.48 -23.49
CA LYS A 657 28.25 32.84 -23.85
C LYS A 657 29.21 33.38 -22.80
N ASP A 658 30.48 33.01 -22.94
CA ASP A 658 31.67 33.85 -22.67
C ASP A 658 32.87 32.94 -22.43
N LYS A 659 33.50 32.53 -23.53
CA LYS A 659 34.90 32.10 -23.51
C LYS A 659 35.78 33.28 -23.87
N SER A 660 36.16 34.08 -22.87
CA SER A 660 37.44 34.78 -22.89
C SER A 660 37.92 35.10 -21.47
N ALA A 661 39.20 34.79 -21.23
CA ALA A 661 40.02 35.10 -20.07
C ALA A 661 39.88 34.16 -18.85
N GLY A 662 40.96 33.40 -18.62
CA GLY A 662 41.15 32.55 -17.45
C GLY A 662 41.45 33.34 -16.18
N GLY A 663 41.26 32.66 -15.06
CA GLY A 663 41.64 33.13 -13.73
C GLY A 663 40.92 32.35 -12.65
N VAL A 664 41.67 31.51 -11.93
CA VAL A 664 41.25 30.93 -10.65
C VAL A 664 40.95 32.08 -9.68
N GLY A 665 39.74 32.17 -9.14
CA GLY A 665 39.32 33.31 -8.32
C GLY A 665 38.17 32.99 -7.36
N VAL A 666 38.48 33.12 -6.07
CA VAL A 666 37.67 33.01 -4.86
C VAL A 666 36.28 33.66 -4.96
N ILE A 667 35.25 32.98 -4.44
CA ILE A 667 33.90 33.51 -4.24
C ILE A 667 33.94 34.56 -3.13
N SER A 668 33.68 35.83 -3.47
CA SER A 668 33.39 36.88 -2.49
C SER A 668 31.89 36.89 -2.19
N VAL A 669 31.57 36.82 -0.90
CA VAL A 669 30.22 36.90 -0.34
C VAL A 669 29.83 38.36 -0.22
N GLY A 670 28.73 38.75 -0.89
CA GLY A 670 28.03 40.02 -0.65
C GLY A 670 27.69 40.81 -1.90
N GLY A 671 26.43 40.82 -2.33
CA GLY A 671 25.96 41.71 -3.39
C GLY A 671 24.50 41.50 -3.84
N LYS A 672 23.60 42.31 -3.28
CA LYS A 672 22.24 42.72 -3.69
C LYS A 672 21.53 41.94 -4.82
N GLU A 673 20.31 41.48 -4.48
CA GLU A 673 19.30 40.94 -5.40
C GLU A 673 19.14 41.77 -6.68
N LYS A 674 19.40 41.14 -7.84
CA LYS A 674 18.98 41.68 -9.14
C LYS A 674 17.54 41.27 -9.41
N LYS A 675 16.69 42.26 -9.69
CA LYS A 675 15.30 42.09 -10.15
C LYS A 675 15.21 41.08 -11.30
N ALA A 676 14.19 40.21 -11.24
CA ALA A 676 13.83 39.25 -12.27
C ALA A 676 13.66 39.94 -13.65
N PRO A 677 14.18 39.35 -14.75
CA PRO A 677 14.01 39.91 -16.09
C PRO A 677 12.55 39.73 -16.52
N LYS A 678 11.93 40.79 -17.05
CA LYS A 678 10.62 40.69 -17.71
C LYS A 678 10.77 39.84 -18.98
N THR A 679 10.13 38.69 -19.01
CA THR A 679 9.99 37.83 -20.19
C THR A 679 9.12 38.55 -21.24
N GLN A 680 9.67 38.76 -22.44
CA GLN A 680 8.95 39.36 -23.57
C GLN A 680 8.21 38.24 -24.32
N ALA A 681 6.88 38.35 -24.44
CA ALA A 681 6.06 37.39 -25.19
C ALA A 681 6.44 37.37 -26.68
N LEU A 682 6.51 36.18 -27.27
CA LEU A 682 6.80 35.98 -28.70
C LEU A 682 5.50 35.79 -29.49
N GLY A 683 5.37 36.43 -30.66
CA GLY A 683 4.16 36.37 -31.51
C GLY A 683 3.28 37.62 -31.38
N PRO A 684 2.03 37.61 -31.93
CA PRO A 684 1.34 36.49 -32.58
C PRO A 684 1.87 36.15 -33.98
N TYR A 685 2.03 34.86 -34.25
CA TYR A 685 2.29 34.35 -35.60
C TYR A 685 1.01 33.80 -36.20
N ARG A 686 0.68 34.25 -37.41
CA ARG A 686 -0.57 33.94 -38.10
C ARG A 686 -0.39 32.80 -39.10
N PHE A 687 -1.27 31.80 -39.01
CA PHE A 687 -1.35 30.65 -39.91
C PHE A 687 -2.75 30.54 -40.49
N THR A 688 -2.89 30.39 -41.81
CA THR A 688 -4.22 30.21 -42.42
C THR A 688 -4.71 28.77 -42.26
N HIS A 689 -6.03 28.57 -42.22
CA HIS A 689 -6.61 27.21 -42.15
C HIS A 689 -6.09 26.32 -43.28
N ALA A 690 -6.13 26.80 -44.52
CA ALA A 690 -5.63 26.07 -45.69
C ALA A 690 -4.13 25.71 -45.61
N GLN A 691 -3.31 26.55 -44.98
CA GLN A 691 -1.89 26.24 -44.78
C GLN A 691 -1.69 25.11 -43.76
N MET A 692 -2.40 25.15 -42.64
CA MET A 692 -2.29 24.10 -41.61
C MET A 692 -2.86 22.77 -42.08
N GLU A 693 -3.88 22.78 -42.93
CA GLU A 693 -4.43 21.59 -43.60
C GLU A 693 -3.41 21.03 -44.61
N LYS A 694 -2.79 21.88 -45.45
CA LYS A 694 -1.75 21.47 -46.40
C LYS A 694 -0.49 20.89 -45.72
N ASP A 695 -0.08 21.46 -44.60
CA ASP A 695 1.04 20.94 -43.79
C ASP A 695 0.63 19.66 -43.02
N GLY A 696 -0.65 19.29 -43.09
CA GLY A 696 -1.27 18.15 -42.44
C GLY A 696 -1.24 18.25 -40.91
N ILE A 697 -1.20 19.48 -40.40
CA ILE A 697 -1.33 19.80 -38.98
C ILE A 697 -2.80 19.68 -38.58
N ILE A 698 -3.74 20.14 -39.42
CA ILE A 698 -5.16 19.83 -39.28
C ILE A 698 -5.42 18.46 -39.92
N VAL A 699 -5.94 17.52 -39.14
CA VAL A 699 -6.30 16.16 -39.59
C VAL A 699 -7.77 16.10 -39.96
N GLU A 700 -8.63 16.72 -39.14
CA GLU A 700 -10.07 16.79 -39.38
C GLU A 700 -10.58 18.19 -39.02
N SER A 701 -11.58 18.70 -39.75
CA SER A 701 -12.15 20.03 -39.50
C SER A 701 -13.67 20.02 -39.65
N ASN A 702 -14.35 20.32 -38.54
CA ASN A 702 -15.80 20.47 -38.46
C ASN A 702 -16.29 21.83 -38.98
N VAL A 703 -15.40 22.62 -39.60
CA VAL A 703 -15.74 23.91 -40.20
C VAL A 703 -16.28 23.70 -41.63
N PRO A 704 -17.45 24.28 -42.00
CA PRO A 704 -17.97 24.25 -43.36
C PRO A 704 -16.99 24.82 -44.40
N GLU A 705 -16.83 24.15 -45.54
CA GLU A 705 -15.82 24.49 -46.59
C GLU A 705 -15.90 25.94 -47.05
N ASN A 706 -17.12 26.47 -47.23
CA ASN A 706 -17.39 27.85 -47.61
C ASN A 706 -16.89 28.91 -46.58
N ARG A 707 -16.60 28.49 -45.34
CA ARG A 707 -16.12 29.37 -44.26
C ARG A 707 -14.62 29.23 -44.00
N ARG A 708 -13.97 28.13 -44.43
CA ARG A 708 -12.55 27.84 -44.18
C ARG A 708 -11.61 28.91 -44.73
N ALA A 709 -11.93 29.49 -45.90
CA ALA A 709 -11.13 30.55 -46.53
C ALA A 709 -10.99 31.82 -45.68
N ASN A 710 -11.89 32.05 -44.73
CA ASN A 710 -11.89 33.21 -43.85
C ASN A 710 -11.35 32.91 -42.44
N ILE A 711 -10.82 31.72 -42.18
CA ILE A 711 -10.30 31.30 -40.87
C ILE A 711 -8.77 31.34 -40.83
N PHE A 712 -8.23 31.81 -39.70
CA PHE A 712 -6.81 31.77 -39.40
C PHE A 712 -6.55 31.56 -37.91
N PHE A 713 -5.39 30.99 -37.58
CA PHE A 713 -4.91 30.74 -36.24
C PHE A 713 -3.80 31.74 -35.91
N ASN A 714 -3.88 32.38 -34.75
CA ASN A 714 -2.81 33.16 -34.17
C ASN A 714 -2.17 32.34 -33.04
N ILE A 715 -0.87 32.12 -33.12
CA ILE A 715 -0.12 31.43 -32.07
C ILE A 715 0.80 32.44 -31.38
N THR A 716 0.63 32.60 -30.08
CA THR A 716 1.52 33.40 -29.23
C THR A 716 2.22 32.51 -28.22
N SER A 717 3.40 32.92 -27.75
CA SER A 717 4.09 32.28 -26.64
C SER A 717 4.32 33.33 -25.56
N PRO A 718 3.43 33.41 -24.56
CA PRO A 718 3.55 34.39 -23.46
C PRO A 718 4.79 34.13 -22.60
N SER A 719 5.15 32.87 -22.41
CA SER A 719 6.36 32.41 -21.74
C SER A 719 6.97 31.22 -22.50
N PRO A 720 8.30 31.02 -22.42
CA PRO A 720 8.95 29.83 -22.96
C PRO A 720 8.25 28.52 -22.57
N GLY A 721 7.81 27.72 -23.55
CA GLY A 721 7.16 26.43 -23.30
C GLY A 721 5.64 26.50 -23.11
N THR A 722 5.06 27.70 -23.05
CA THR A 722 3.60 27.91 -23.10
C THR A 722 3.23 28.57 -24.43
N PHE A 723 2.19 28.07 -25.08
CA PHE A 723 1.66 28.57 -26.33
C PHE A 723 0.16 28.81 -26.20
N ILE A 724 -0.33 29.91 -26.74
CA ILE A 724 -1.76 30.17 -26.85
C ILE A 724 -2.12 30.12 -28.32
N ILE A 725 -3.01 29.19 -28.68
CA ILE A 725 -3.58 29.10 -30.02
C ILE A 725 -4.97 29.75 -30.01
N ALA A 726 -5.09 30.85 -30.74
CA ALA A 726 -6.33 31.58 -30.92
C ALA A 726 -6.86 31.42 -32.35
N LEU A 727 -8.07 30.88 -32.49
CA LEU A 727 -8.79 30.75 -33.76
C LEU A 727 -9.55 32.03 -34.07
N HIS A 728 -9.35 32.63 -35.24
CA HIS A 728 -10.03 33.85 -35.67
C HIS A 728 -10.77 33.68 -37.00
N TYR A 729 -11.87 34.44 -37.15
CA TYR A 729 -12.59 34.61 -38.41
C TYR A 729 -12.41 36.03 -38.94
N LYS A 730 -12.13 36.15 -40.24
CA LYS A 730 -11.91 37.42 -40.93
C LYS A 730 -13.14 38.32 -40.77
N GLY A 731 -12.96 39.46 -40.09
CA GLY A 731 -14.03 40.43 -39.81
C GLY A 731 -14.57 40.43 -38.37
N ARG A 732 -14.08 39.55 -37.48
CA ARG A 732 -14.32 39.63 -36.02
C ARG A 732 -13.06 40.06 -35.28
N GLU A 733 -13.22 40.96 -34.30
CA GLU A 733 -12.11 41.42 -33.45
C GLU A 733 -11.70 40.39 -32.39
N LYS A 734 -12.65 39.61 -31.85
CA LYS A 734 -12.36 38.56 -30.84
C LYS A 734 -12.09 37.20 -31.48
N ALA A 735 -11.21 36.42 -30.85
CA ALA A 735 -11.02 35.02 -31.18
C ALA A 735 -12.31 34.22 -30.94
N ILE A 736 -12.58 33.24 -31.80
CA ILE A 736 -13.69 32.30 -31.67
C ILE A 736 -13.41 31.29 -30.57
N LEU A 737 -12.15 30.86 -30.48
CA LEU A 737 -11.65 29.89 -29.52
C LEU A 737 -10.22 30.27 -29.18
N GLU A 738 -9.86 30.19 -27.91
CA GLU A 738 -8.51 30.36 -27.41
C GLU A 738 -8.19 29.16 -26.53
N MET A 739 -7.04 28.53 -26.77
CA MET A 739 -6.61 27.36 -26.01
C MET A 739 -5.16 27.51 -25.60
N ASP A 740 -4.93 27.27 -24.32
CA ASP A 740 -3.60 27.19 -23.74
C ASP A 740 -3.01 25.80 -24.02
N LEU A 741 -1.83 25.79 -24.60
CA LEU A 741 -1.04 24.61 -24.90
C LEU A 741 0.28 24.69 -24.19
N LYS A 742 0.50 23.77 -23.25
CA LYS A 742 1.81 23.55 -22.66
C LYS A 742 2.59 22.59 -23.54
N LEU A 743 3.87 22.87 -23.72
CA LEU A 743 4.78 21.99 -24.45
C LEU A 743 4.82 20.60 -23.79
N ASP A 744 4.72 20.56 -22.46
CA ASP A 744 4.65 19.34 -21.65
C ASP A 744 3.50 18.42 -22.04
N ASP A 745 2.27 18.94 -22.10
CA ASP A 745 1.07 18.16 -22.44
C ASP A 745 1.17 17.58 -23.87
N LEU A 746 1.80 18.31 -24.80
CA LEU A 746 2.02 17.86 -26.17
C LEU A 746 3.09 16.76 -26.25
N LEU A 747 4.16 16.87 -25.45
CA LEU A 747 5.22 15.87 -25.37
C LEU A 747 4.75 14.59 -24.67
N GLU A 748 3.95 14.71 -23.62
CA GLU A 748 3.33 13.58 -22.93
C GLU A 748 2.38 12.84 -23.87
N LYS A 749 1.50 13.57 -24.57
CA LYS A 749 0.64 12.99 -25.62
C LYS A 749 1.45 12.29 -26.72
N GLN A 750 2.59 12.86 -27.13
CA GLN A 750 3.47 12.20 -28.09
C GLN A 750 4.08 10.90 -27.54
N LYS A 751 4.48 10.88 -26.25
CA LYS A 751 5.05 9.70 -25.59
C LYS A 751 4.03 8.58 -25.38
N ASP A 752 2.78 8.95 -25.10
CA ASP A 752 1.67 8.02 -24.91
C ASP A 752 1.01 7.55 -26.23
N ASP A 753 1.64 7.87 -27.38
CA ASP A 753 1.16 7.58 -28.74
C ASP A 753 -0.24 8.16 -29.04
N VAL A 754 -0.59 9.27 -28.37
CA VAL A 754 -1.79 10.06 -28.64
C VAL A 754 -1.48 11.00 -29.81
N GLN A 755 -1.94 10.63 -31.01
CA GLN A 755 -1.58 11.32 -32.24
C GLN A 755 -2.43 12.56 -32.54
N LEU A 756 -3.60 12.68 -31.90
CA LEU A 756 -4.60 13.72 -32.18
C LEU A 756 -4.87 14.58 -30.95
N LEU A 757 -4.93 15.89 -31.18
CA LEU A 757 -5.34 16.91 -30.24
C LEU A 757 -6.66 17.50 -30.73
N ASP A 758 -7.74 17.24 -30.01
CA ASP A 758 -9.05 17.76 -30.38
C ASP A 758 -9.22 19.20 -29.89
N LEU A 759 -9.37 20.14 -30.81
CA LEU A 759 -9.97 21.44 -30.55
C LEU A 759 -11.40 21.34 -31.06
N GLU A 760 -12.37 21.86 -30.29
CA GLU A 760 -13.82 21.82 -30.55
C GLU A 760 -14.26 21.92 -32.04
N TYR A 761 -13.53 22.66 -32.88
CA TYR A 761 -13.80 22.81 -34.33
C TYR A 761 -12.77 22.15 -35.29
N VAL A 762 -11.59 21.74 -34.81
CA VAL A 762 -10.50 21.14 -35.60
C VAL A 762 -9.69 20.13 -34.80
N GLN A 763 -9.37 18.98 -35.38
CA GLN A 763 -8.41 18.04 -34.79
C GLN A 763 -7.02 18.28 -35.35
N LEU A 764 -6.05 18.48 -34.46
CA LEU A 764 -4.65 18.73 -34.82
C LEU A 764 -3.78 17.48 -34.59
N ASN A 765 -2.81 17.26 -35.46
CA ASN A 765 -1.79 16.24 -35.26
C ASN A 765 -0.74 16.71 -34.24
N VAL A 766 -0.59 15.98 -33.13
CA VAL A 766 0.29 16.33 -32.01
C VAL A 766 1.77 16.44 -32.44
N SER A 767 2.26 15.50 -33.25
CA SER A 767 3.66 15.51 -33.70
C SER A 767 3.95 16.68 -34.64
N LYS A 768 3.02 17.00 -35.54
CA LYS A 768 3.22 18.08 -36.52
C LYS A 768 3.00 19.47 -35.93
N ILE A 769 2.06 19.65 -35.00
CA ILE A 769 1.92 20.93 -34.29
C ILE A 769 3.16 21.21 -33.45
N LEU A 770 3.72 20.20 -32.80
CA LEU A 770 4.96 20.32 -32.03
C LEU A 770 6.16 20.70 -32.93
N GLN A 771 6.25 20.14 -34.14
CA GLN A 771 7.22 20.57 -35.15
C GLN A 771 7.01 22.02 -35.61
N LEU A 772 5.76 22.46 -35.80
CA LEU A 772 5.44 23.84 -36.17
C LEU A 772 5.88 24.82 -35.06
N LEU A 773 5.54 24.52 -33.80
CA LEU A 773 5.89 25.35 -32.65
C LEU A 773 7.41 25.45 -32.49
N ASN A 774 8.13 24.33 -32.57
CA ASN A 774 9.60 24.32 -32.53
C ASN A 774 10.19 25.10 -33.71
N LYS A 775 9.70 24.92 -34.94
CA LYS A 775 10.22 25.65 -36.11
C LYS A 775 9.99 27.16 -36.00
N THR A 776 8.86 27.57 -35.46
CA THR A 776 8.43 28.98 -35.42
C THR A 776 9.09 29.74 -34.27
N PHE A 777 9.22 29.12 -33.10
CA PHE A 777 9.68 29.79 -31.88
C PHE A 777 11.13 29.46 -31.49
N THR A 778 11.75 28.39 -32.03
CA THR A 778 13.15 28.03 -31.73
C THR A 778 14.17 28.73 -32.65
N LYS A 779 13.79 29.08 -33.90
CA LYS A 779 14.68 29.78 -34.84
C LYS A 779 14.89 31.28 -34.56
N ARG A 780 14.16 31.85 -33.60
CA ARG A 780 14.17 33.29 -33.30
C ARG A 780 14.48 33.63 -31.85
N ARG A 781 15.06 32.67 -31.11
CA ARG A 781 15.61 32.84 -29.75
C ARG A 781 16.97 33.51 -29.77
#